data_AF-A0A1F8PU31-F1
#
_entry.id   AF-A0A1F8PU31-F1
#
_cell.length_a   1.000
_cell.length_b   1.000
_cell.length_c   1.000
_cell.angle_alpha   90.00
_cell.angle_beta   90.00
_cell.angle_gamma   90.00
#
_symmetry.space_group_name_H-M   'P 1'
#
loop_
_entity.id
_entity.type
_entity.pdbx_description
1 polymer ?
#
loop_
_entity_poly.entity_id
_entity_poly.type
_entity_poly.pdbx_seq_one_letter_code
_entity_poly.pdbx_strand_id
1 'polypeptide(L)'
;MRRFIEGFLSIPLLFAIITILAYGLLLPFTGFYWDDWPFAWIAHFLGPAEFIPAFASFRPFLGPIFFLTTSLIPTVPIYWQIFALIIRFLLVLTTWWMFKSIWPNHPRSALGASLLVLIFPGYSQHWVALTHINQELIPLIFYFLSFGFTARVVRSVVEPDPGGQINSRSKQSRFFPLTVAAILLQICGLFPTEYFFGLEIMRLLFIFAILTQFNIVARFIQALRYWLPYLAVWLLNAIWLMYYYNSGVYASYDTAGLQTPSIQLILVDLLDTIWKTGFYIWIQIIDLLARSPSLPSSILAMVLLVLSFVLLYIYLSRFQFQESRSKAFGPQLLIIGLAGILAGRLPSLAAGLPLKLQSSYDRFMVSIFLGGSLFAVGILETLIRNNRIRIVLLALLVSLGIGQQFFNANIFRRDWEKQGQIYWQLSWRIPGLQPNTVLLTHQMPIDYETDLSFTAPINWLYAPDYENGTLPFAMLYTEKRLGGPTLPALEPGIRINFPYRTVEFDGNTSQAIVLYMPPSGCLRLLDPDKGDAVTYQRESRYLVEAIPLSDTDRILTEDRGSVKPFFIREPEKDWCYYYTHAELARQQGDWQKIMTLWDEALTQGYSPSDPVEYLPFVEAAARSDDFKMVETMTKIMTNGSPSAHNALCVLWNRLLEDTTIDNATRSSIRLQDTGLNCAP
;
A
#
# COMPACT_ATOMS: atom_id res chain seq x y z
N MET A 1 -15.60 38.29 -20.94
CA MET A 1 -15.11 37.10 -21.68
C MET A 1 -13.72 36.66 -21.24
N ARG A 2 -12.67 37.50 -21.33
CA ARG A 2 -11.28 37.16 -20.93
C ARG A 2 -11.15 36.63 -19.47
N ARG A 3 -11.68 37.36 -18.48
CA ARG A 3 -11.73 36.92 -17.06
C ARG A 3 -12.56 35.65 -16.80
N PHE A 4 -13.54 35.34 -17.66
CA PHE A 4 -14.41 34.15 -17.52
C PHE A 4 -13.73 32.89 -18.08
N ILE A 5 -13.01 33.05 -19.21
CA ILE A 5 -12.18 32.01 -19.81
C ILE A 5 -10.95 31.72 -18.91
N GLU A 6 -10.33 32.77 -18.33
CA GLU A 6 -9.27 32.65 -17.32
C GLU A 6 -9.75 31.90 -16.06
N GLY A 7 -10.99 32.12 -15.61
CA GLY A 7 -11.57 31.40 -14.47
C GLY A 7 -11.90 29.93 -14.76
N PHE A 8 -12.31 29.59 -15.99
CA PHE A 8 -12.70 28.23 -16.35
C PHE A 8 -11.50 27.29 -16.55
N LEU A 9 -10.41 27.78 -17.15
CA LEU A 9 -9.16 27.02 -17.33
C LEU A 9 -8.30 26.96 -16.07
N SER A 10 -8.40 27.97 -15.18
CA SER A 10 -7.53 28.05 -14.01
C SER A 10 -7.85 27.04 -12.90
N ILE A 11 -9.10 26.61 -12.74
CA ILE A 11 -9.46 25.62 -11.69
C ILE A 11 -8.95 24.21 -12.03
N PRO A 12 -9.18 23.66 -13.24
CA PRO A 12 -8.53 22.42 -13.66
C PRO A 12 -7.01 22.50 -13.58
N LEU A 13 -6.40 23.64 -13.98
CA LEU A 13 -4.95 23.83 -13.86
C LEU A 13 -4.48 23.79 -12.39
N LEU A 14 -5.21 24.44 -11.47
CA LEU A 14 -4.93 24.37 -10.04
C LEU A 14 -4.96 22.92 -9.54
N PHE A 15 -5.99 22.16 -9.90
CA PHE A 15 -6.09 20.75 -9.53
C PHE A 15 -4.92 19.93 -10.09
N ALA A 16 -4.53 20.15 -11.35
CA ALA A 16 -3.39 19.45 -11.94
C ALA A 16 -2.10 19.76 -11.20
N ILE A 17 -1.82 21.04 -10.90
CA ILE A 17 -0.64 21.47 -10.15
C ILE A 17 -0.61 20.83 -8.76
N ILE A 18 -1.72 20.89 -8.01
CA ILE A 18 -1.77 20.31 -6.66
C ILE A 18 -1.63 18.79 -6.71
N THR A 19 -2.22 18.13 -7.72
CA THR A 19 -2.08 16.68 -7.91
C THR A 19 -0.61 16.31 -8.12
N ILE A 20 0.11 17.04 -8.97
CA ILE A 20 1.55 16.82 -9.22
C ILE A 20 2.37 17.11 -7.97
N LEU A 21 2.11 18.21 -7.27
CA LEU A 21 2.86 18.58 -6.06
C LEU A 21 2.65 17.58 -4.91
N ALA A 22 1.43 17.10 -4.71
CA ALA A 22 1.10 16.18 -3.62
C ALA A 22 1.53 14.74 -3.90
N TYR A 23 1.42 14.29 -5.16
CA TYR A 23 1.52 12.87 -5.49
C TYR A 23 2.60 12.53 -6.52
N GLY A 24 3.02 13.49 -7.35
CA GLY A 24 3.87 13.25 -8.52
C GLY A 24 5.37 13.43 -8.32
N LEU A 25 5.80 14.14 -7.27
CA LEU A 25 7.22 14.54 -7.11
C LEU A 25 8.18 13.36 -6.96
N LEU A 26 7.78 12.31 -6.23
CA LEU A 26 8.60 11.11 -5.99
C LEU A 26 8.20 9.92 -6.86
N LEU A 27 7.27 10.12 -7.79
CA LEU A 27 6.67 9.08 -8.61
C LEU A 27 7.73 8.19 -9.31
N PRO A 28 8.80 8.74 -9.93
CA PRO A 28 9.82 7.91 -10.60
C PRO A 28 10.61 6.97 -9.69
N PHE A 29 10.50 7.15 -8.37
CA PHE A 29 11.22 6.40 -7.35
C PHE A 29 10.29 5.50 -6.52
N THR A 30 9.05 5.32 -6.98
CA THR A 30 8.06 4.40 -6.40
C THR A 30 7.81 3.21 -7.33
N GLY A 31 7.29 2.11 -6.78
CA GLY A 31 7.15 0.85 -7.51
C GLY A 31 5.80 0.17 -7.34
N PHE A 32 5.82 -1.15 -7.27
CA PHE A 32 4.66 -1.97 -6.92
C PHE A 32 4.66 -2.28 -5.44
N TYR A 33 3.47 -2.28 -4.85
CA TYR A 33 3.27 -2.55 -3.44
C TYR A 33 2.10 -3.52 -3.22
N TRP A 34 2.17 -4.37 -2.21
CA TRP A 34 1.09 -5.26 -1.79
C TRP A 34 0.56 -6.15 -2.92
N ASP A 35 -0.71 -5.96 -3.31
CA ASP A 35 -1.42 -6.70 -4.32
C ASP A 35 -1.03 -6.22 -5.73
N ASP A 36 -0.32 -5.09 -5.87
CA ASP A 36 0.20 -4.65 -7.16
C ASP A 36 1.16 -5.70 -7.74
N TRP A 37 1.99 -6.34 -6.91
CA TRP A 37 2.90 -7.40 -7.34
C TRP A 37 2.16 -8.63 -7.89
N PRO A 38 1.25 -9.29 -7.12
CA PRO A 38 0.41 -10.36 -7.62
C PRO A 38 -0.35 -9.99 -8.90
N PHE A 39 -0.94 -8.80 -8.96
CA PHE A 39 -1.71 -8.38 -10.12
C PHE A 39 -0.84 -8.09 -11.34
N ALA A 40 0.32 -7.45 -11.16
CA ALA A 40 1.29 -7.23 -12.23
C ALA A 40 1.81 -8.57 -12.76
N TRP A 41 2.07 -9.54 -11.88
CA TRP A 41 2.49 -10.89 -12.27
C TRP A 41 1.40 -11.61 -13.08
N ILE A 42 0.13 -11.61 -12.61
CA ILE A 42 -0.99 -12.21 -13.35
C ILE A 42 -1.14 -11.57 -14.72
N ALA A 43 -1.15 -10.24 -14.79
CA ALA A 43 -1.27 -9.51 -16.05
C ALA A 43 -0.12 -9.82 -17.02
N HIS A 44 1.10 -10.05 -16.52
CA HIS A 44 2.29 -10.32 -17.33
C HIS A 44 2.34 -11.76 -17.84
N PHE A 45 2.11 -12.74 -16.96
CA PHE A 45 2.31 -14.16 -17.26
C PHE A 45 1.04 -14.88 -17.73
N LEU A 46 -0.11 -14.59 -17.12
CA LEU A 46 -1.39 -15.22 -17.46
C LEU A 46 -2.24 -14.36 -18.41
N GLY A 47 -1.96 -13.06 -18.45
CA GLY A 47 -2.62 -12.09 -19.31
C GLY A 47 -3.86 -11.44 -18.69
N PRO A 48 -4.33 -10.29 -19.24
CA PRO A 48 -5.44 -9.52 -18.69
C PRO A 48 -6.76 -10.30 -18.53
N ALA A 49 -7.03 -11.28 -19.39
CA ALA A 49 -8.27 -12.07 -19.35
C ALA A 49 -8.43 -12.84 -18.02
N GLU A 50 -7.32 -13.16 -17.36
CA GLU A 50 -7.28 -13.92 -16.12
C GLU A 50 -7.92 -13.20 -14.93
N PHE A 51 -8.07 -11.88 -15.00
CA PHE A 51 -8.74 -11.13 -13.93
C PHE A 51 -10.22 -11.46 -13.79
N ILE A 52 -10.88 -11.98 -14.83
CA ILE A 52 -12.28 -12.40 -14.74
C ILE A 52 -12.42 -13.59 -13.78
N PRO A 53 -11.78 -14.76 -14.02
CA PRO A 53 -11.83 -15.87 -13.07
C PRO A 53 -11.15 -15.53 -11.73
N ALA A 54 -10.04 -14.77 -11.71
CA ALA A 54 -9.32 -14.45 -10.48
C ALA A 54 -10.12 -13.60 -9.48
N PHE A 55 -11.11 -12.83 -9.95
CA PHE A 55 -12.02 -12.08 -9.08
C PHE A 55 -13.39 -12.74 -8.93
N ALA A 56 -13.70 -13.82 -9.65
CA ALA A 56 -15.02 -14.45 -9.65
C ALA A 56 -15.45 -14.92 -8.25
N SER A 57 -14.49 -15.40 -7.43
CA SER A 57 -14.72 -15.90 -6.07
C SER A 57 -14.60 -14.83 -4.96
N PHE A 58 -14.21 -13.59 -5.31
CA PHE A 58 -14.03 -12.51 -4.32
C PHE A 58 -14.90 -11.29 -4.60
N ARG A 59 -14.80 -10.72 -5.80
CA ARG A 59 -15.44 -9.45 -6.21
C ARG A 59 -15.62 -9.45 -7.74
N PRO A 60 -16.61 -10.18 -8.29
CA PRO A 60 -16.70 -10.47 -9.73
C PRO A 60 -16.81 -9.21 -10.61
N PHE A 61 -17.35 -8.12 -10.07
CA PHE A 61 -17.48 -6.85 -10.79
C PHE A 61 -16.16 -6.06 -10.90
N LEU A 62 -15.09 -6.45 -10.19
CA LEU A 62 -13.76 -5.88 -10.39
C LEU A 62 -13.02 -6.48 -11.59
N GLY A 63 -13.28 -7.75 -11.91
CA GLY A 63 -12.62 -8.45 -13.02
C GLY A 63 -12.63 -7.65 -14.32
N PRO A 64 -13.79 -7.13 -14.78
CA PRO A 64 -13.86 -6.32 -16.00
C PRO A 64 -13.05 -5.01 -15.94
N ILE A 65 -12.94 -4.38 -14.76
CA ILE A 65 -12.15 -3.15 -14.59
C ILE A 65 -10.66 -3.47 -14.73
N PHE A 66 -10.20 -4.51 -14.02
CA PHE A 66 -8.81 -4.97 -14.13
C PHE A 66 -8.47 -5.45 -15.54
N PHE A 67 -9.36 -6.24 -16.17
CA PHE A 67 -9.20 -6.68 -17.56
C PHE A 67 -8.97 -5.48 -18.50
N LEU A 68 -9.83 -4.45 -18.41
CA LEU A 68 -9.72 -3.28 -19.27
C LEU A 68 -8.42 -2.50 -19.02
N THR A 69 -8.08 -2.20 -17.77
CA THR A 69 -6.91 -1.37 -17.48
C THR A 69 -5.61 -2.09 -17.76
N THR A 70 -5.51 -3.38 -17.43
CA THR A 70 -4.29 -4.19 -17.69
C THR A 70 -4.14 -4.59 -19.16
N SER A 71 -5.21 -4.54 -19.96
CA SER A 71 -5.11 -4.65 -21.43
C SER A 71 -4.54 -3.38 -22.09
N LEU A 72 -4.64 -2.23 -21.42
CA LEU A 72 -4.22 -0.93 -21.95
C LEU A 72 -2.88 -0.46 -21.40
N ILE A 73 -2.55 -0.83 -20.16
CA ILE A 73 -1.39 -0.34 -19.42
C ILE A 73 -0.43 -1.50 -19.17
N PRO A 74 0.82 -1.44 -19.68
CA PRO A 74 1.82 -2.46 -19.43
C PRO A 74 2.13 -2.63 -17.93
N THR A 75 2.61 -3.80 -17.54
CA THR A 75 2.97 -4.17 -16.16
C THR A 75 4.29 -3.56 -15.69
N VAL A 76 4.42 -2.24 -15.85
CA VAL A 76 5.60 -1.46 -15.46
C VAL A 76 5.17 -0.40 -14.43
N PRO A 77 5.82 -0.31 -13.25
CA PRO A 77 5.33 0.52 -12.15
C PRO A 77 5.11 1.99 -12.53
N ILE A 78 6.04 2.62 -13.24
CA ILE A 78 5.95 4.04 -13.62
C ILE A 78 4.65 4.37 -14.38
N TYR A 79 4.16 3.47 -15.24
CA TYR A 79 2.94 3.70 -16.01
C TYR A 79 1.70 3.67 -15.11
N TRP A 80 1.66 2.74 -14.16
CA TRP A 80 0.58 2.68 -13.17
C TRP A 80 0.57 3.88 -12.24
N GLN A 81 1.75 4.33 -11.82
CA GLN A 81 1.86 5.53 -10.99
C GLN A 81 1.42 6.80 -11.75
N ILE A 82 1.81 6.95 -13.02
CA ILE A 82 1.31 8.05 -13.89
C ILE A 82 -0.20 7.96 -14.07
N PHE A 83 -0.72 6.75 -14.29
CA PHE A 83 -2.15 6.52 -14.40
C PHE A 83 -2.88 6.87 -13.10
N ALA A 84 -2.28 6.62 -11.93
CA ALA A 84 -2.80 7.02 -10.63
C ALA A 84 -3.00 8.54 -10.54
N LEU A 85 -2.03 9.32 -11.03
CA LEU A 85 -2.15 10.79 -11.07
C LEU A 85 -3.30 11.23 -11.95
N ILE A 86 -3.46 10.62 -13.13
CA ILE A 86 -4.56 10.93 -14.05
C ILE A 86 -5.90 10.62 -13.37
N ILE A 87 -6.03 9.46 -12.76
CA ILE A 87 -7.24 9.05 -12.04
C ILE A 87 -7.53 9.98 -10.85
N ARG A 88 -6.51 10.36 -10.06
CA ARG A 88 -6.66 11.32 -8.96
C ARG A 88 -7.11 12.70 -9.45
N PHE A 89 -6.56 13.16 -10.58
CA PHE A 89 -6.97 14.40 -11.23
C PHE A 89 -8.43 14.34 -11.73
N LEU A 90 -8.83 13.23 -12.36
CA LEU A 90 -10.22 13.02 -12.79
C LEU A 90 -11.19 12.94 -11.60
N LEU A 91 -10.77 12.32 -10.49
CA LEU A 91 -11.55 12.27 -9.25
C LEU A 91 -11.85 13.66 -8.70
N VAL A 92 -10.88 14.57 -8.63
CA VAL A 92 -11.14 15.93 -8.15
C VAL A 92 -11.96 16.75 -9.15
N LEU A 93 -11.76 16.57 -10.46
CA LEU A 93 -12.59 17.23 -11.48
C LEU A 93 -14.06 16.81 -11.39
N THR A 94 -14.31 15.51 -11.22
CA THR A 94 -15.67 14.99 -11.06
C THR A 94 -16.29 15.41 -9.72
N THR A 95 -15.51 15.45 -8.64
CA THR A 95 -15.92 16.00 -7.34
C THR A 95 -16.35 17.47 -7.46
N TRP A 96 -15.54 18.30 -8.11
CA TRP A 96 -15.84 19.71 -8.35
C TRP A 96 -17.10 19.90 -9.19
N TRP A 97 -17.23 19.12 -10.25
CA TRP A 97 -18.43 19.13 -11.08
C TRP A 97 -19.69 18.70 -10.33
N MET A 98 -19.58 17.66 -9.50
CA MET A 98 -20.65 17.18 -8.63
C MET A 98 -21.07 18.28 -7.65
N PHE A 99 -20.13 18.87 -6.90
CA PHE A 99 -20.43 19.93 -5.94
C PHE A 99 -20.99 21.19 -6.58
N LYS A 100 -20.53 21.60 -7.77
CA LYS A 100 -21.19 22.69 -8.52
C LYS A 100 -22.61 22.35 -8.96
N SER A 101 -22.87 21.08 -9.26
CA SER A 101 -24.22 20.62 -9.59
C SER A 101 -25.12 20.59 -8.35
N ILE A 102 -24.58 20.31 -7.16
CA ILE A 102 -25.34 20.31 -5.90
C ILE A 102 -25.51 21.72 -5.33
N TRP A 103 -24.49 22.59 -5.39
CA TRP A 103 -24.48 23.94 -4.81
C TRP A 103 -23.93 25.00 -5.78
N PRO A 104 -24.66 25.33 -6.87
CA PRO A 104 -24.20 26.29 -7.87
C PRO A 104 -23.99 27.71 -7.32
N ASN A 105 -24.66 28.05 -6.22
CA ASN A 105 -24.60 29.38 -5.58
C ASN A 105 -23.45 29.53 -4.55
N HIS A 106 -22.69 28.45 -4.30
CA HIS A 106 -21.58 28.41 -3.35
C HIS A 106 -20.28 27.86 -3.97
N PRO A 107 -19.82 28.40 -5.11
CA PRO A 107 -18.68 27.87 -5.84
C PRO A 107 -17.35 27.94 -5.08
N ARG A 108 -17.15 28.87 -4.13
CA ARG A 108 -15.89 28.91 -3.34
C ARG A 108 -15.84 27.74 -2.36
N SER A 109 -16.92 27.48 -1.64
CA SER A 109 -16.98 26.37 -0.68
C SER A 109 -16.94 25.02 -1.41
N ALA A 110 -17.56 24.92 -2.59
CA ALA A 110 -17.43 23.76 -3.47
C ALA A 110 -15.96 23.55 -3.93
N LEU A 111 -15.23 24.63 -4.22
CA LEU A 111 -13.81 24.54 -4.61
C LEU A 111 -12.98 24.08 -3.42
N GLY A 112 -13.21 24.68 -2.25
CA GLY A 112 -12.56 24.27 -1.00
C GLY A 112 -12.80 22.80 -0.67
N ALA A 113 -14.04 22.32 -0.76
CA ALA A 113 -14.36 20.92 -0.51
C ALA A 113 -13.69 19.99 -1.53
N SER A 114 -13.62 20.39 -2.80
CA SER A 114 -12.92 19.62 -3.85
C SER A 114 -11.42 19.55 -3.60
N LEU A 115 -10.80 20.65 -3.17
CA LEU A 115 -9.39 20.69 -2.79
C LEU A 115 -9.12 19.77 -1.58
N LEU A 116 -9.98 19.80 -0.56
CA LEU A 116 -9.84 18.93 0.60
C LEU A 116 -10.03 17.44 0.26
N VAL A 117 -10.92 17.10 -0.68
CA VAL A 117 -11.05 15.73 -1.21
C VAL A 117 -9.77 15.32 -1.94
N LEU A 118 -9.18 16.21 -2.75
CA LEU A 118 -7.96 15.92 -3.51
C LEU A 118 -6.78 15.56 -2.62
N ILE A 119 -6.58 16.29 -1.52
CA ILE A 119 -5.41 16.12 -0.64
C ILE A 119 -5.74 15.44 0.70
N PHE A 120 -6.87 14.74 0.80
CA PHE A 120 -7.37 14.20 2.06
C PHE A 120 -6.29 13.41 2.81
N PRO A 121 -5.74 13.92 3.94
CA PRO A 121 -4.50 13.38 4.49
C PRO A 121 -4.65 11.96 5.07
N GLY A 122 -5.88 11.57 5.43
CA GLY A 122 -6.16 10.27 6.01
C GLY A 122 -6.03 9.11 5.02
N TYR A 123 -6.00 9.35 3.71
CA TYR A 123 -5.78 8.30 2.71
C TYR A 123 -4.33 8.35 2.23
N SER A 124 -3.51 7.38 2.64
CA SER A 124 -2.06 7.34 2.32
C SER A 124 -1.72 6.44 1.13
N GLN A 125 -2.63 5.56 0.71
CA GLN A 125 -2.36 4.48 -0.23
C GLN A 125 -2.53 4.91 -1.69
N HIS A 126 -2.03 6.09 -2.05
CA HIS A 126 -2.05 6.52 -3.46
C HIS A 126 -1.09 5.70 -4.32
N TRP A 127 0.07 5.34 -3.78
CA TRP A 127 1.15 4.66 -4.49
C TRP A 127 0.97 3.15 -4.62
N VAL A 128 0.01 2.53 -3.93
CA VAL A 128 -0.43 1.16 -4.23
C VAL A 128 -1.38 1.23 -5.44
N ALA A 129 -0.81 1.65 -6.56
CA ALA A 129 -1.49 2.31 -7.66
C ALA A 129 -2.34 1.33 -8.46
N LEU A 130 -1.77 0.19 -8.87
CA LEU A 130 -2.47 -0.79 -9.70
C LEU A 130 -3.72 -1.30 -8.97
N THR A 131 -3.58 -1.59 -7.68
CA THR A 131 -4.66 -2.07 -6.82
C THR A 131 -5.74 -1.00 -6.61
N HIS A 132 -5.44 0.14 -6.00
CA HIS A 132 -6.51 1.06 -5.59
C HIS A 132 -7.12 1.86 -6.74
N ILE A 133 -6.40 2.07 -7.85
CA ILE A 133 -7.04 2.65 -9.05
C ILE A 133 -8.22 1.78 -9.48
N ASN A 134 -7.97 0.47 -9.62
CA ASN A 134 -8.96 -0.48 -10.13
C ASN A 134 -10.01 -0.83 -9.08
N GLN A 135 -9.61 -1.04 -7.83
CA GLN A 135 -10.53 -1.46 -6.77
C GLN A 135 -11.41 -0.34 -6.23
N GLU A 136 -10.92 0.90 -6.20
CA GLU A 136 -11.55 1.96 -5.42
C GLU A 136 -11.75 3.25 -6.22
N LEU A 137 -10.68 3.81 -6.82
CA LEU A 137 -10.73 5.17 -7.37
C LEU A 137 -11.56 5.27 -8.66
N ILE A 138 -11.46 4.30 -9.58
CA ILE A 138 -12.31 4.25 -10.78
C ILE A 138 -13.79 4.07 -10.40
N PRO A 139 -14.18 3.07 -9.57
CA PRO A 139 -15.55 2.96 -9.09
C PRO A 139 -16.04 4.24 -8.39
N LEU A 140 -15.19 4.89 -7.59
CA LEU A 140 -15.56 6.13 -6.90
C LEU A 140 -15.82 7.30 -7.86
N ILE A 141 -15.05 7.42 -8.95
CA ILE A 141 -15.31 8.40 -10.01
C ILE A 141 -16.70 8.16 -10.61
N PHE A 142 -17.06 6.92 -10.94
CA PHE A 142 -18.40 6.60 -11.43
C PHE A 142 -19.47 6.96 -10.40
N TYR A 143 -19.21 6.70 -9.12
CA TYR A 143 -20.14 7.01 -8.05
C TYR A 143 -20.35 8.52 -7.85
N PHE A 144 -19.29 9.33 -7.90
CA PHE A 144 -19.40 10.79 -7.84
C PHE A 144 -20.05 11.39 -9.09
N LEU A 145 -19.79 10.81 -10.26
CA LEU A 145 -20.52 11.16 -11.48
C LEU A 145 -22.02 10.88 -11.31
N SER A 146 -22.38 9.72 -10.75
CA SER A 146 -23.76 9.36 -10.44
C SER A 146 -24.44 10.38 -9.50
N PHE A 147 -23.77 10.84 -8.45
CA PHE A 147 -24.26 11.92 -7.58
C PHE A 147 -24.46 13.24 -8.32
N GLY A 148 -23.51 13.65 -9.16
CA GLY A 148 -23.63 14.89 -9.93
C GLY A 148 -24.75 14.84 -10.98
N PHE A 149 -24.95 13.69 -11.64
CA PHE A 149 -26.08 13.48 -12.55
C PHE A 149 -27.41 13.48 -11.80
N THR A 150 -27.47 12.88 -10.61
CA THR A 150 -28.65 12.95 -9.72
C THR A 150 -28.99 14.40 -9.38
N ALA A 151 -27.99 15.21 -9.03
CA ALA A 151 -28.19 16.63 -8.76
C ALA A 151 -28.75 17.38 -9.99
N ARG A 152 -28.26 17.07 -11.19
CA ARG A 152 -28.79 17.64 -12.45
C ARG A 152 -30.23 17.22 -12.74
N VAL A 153 -30.59 15.97 -12.47
CA VAL A 153 -31.97 15.48 -12.58
C VAL A 153 -32.88 16.33 -11.70
N VAL A 154 -32.56 16.44 -10.41
CA VAL A 154 -33.40 17.19 -9.45
C VAL A 154 -33.49 18.68 -9.84
N ARG A 155 -32.38 19.30 -10.22
CA ARG A 155 -32.37 20.71 -10.64
C ARG A 155 -33.14 20.97 -11.94
N SER A 156 -33.09 20.06 -12.91
CA SER A 156 -33.82 20.21 -14.18
C SER A 156 -35.33 20.33 -13.98
N VAL A 157 -35.86 19.74 -12.91
CA VAL A 157 -37.28 19.82 -12.56
C VAL A 157 -37.57 21.11 -11.78
N VAL A 158 -36.71 21.44 -10.82
CA VAL A 158 -36.94 22.47 -9.81
C VAL A 158 -36.60 23.88 -10.26
N GLU A 159 -35.56 24.06 -11.07
CA GLU A 159 -35.10 25.39 -11.48
C GLU A 159 -35.94 25.94 -12.66
N PRO A 160 -36.27 27.24 -12.70
CA PRO A 160 -36.87 27.87 -13.87
C PRO A 160 -35.89 27.81 -15.07
N ASP A 161 -36.41 27.65 -16.29
CA ASP A 161 -35.56 27.68 -17.49
C ASP A 161 -34.88 29.06 -17.65
N PRO A 162 -33.67 29.16 -18.25
CA PRO A 162 -32.88 30.39 -18.39
C PRO A 162 -33.46 31.49 -19.31
N GLY A 163 -34.78 31.50 -19.53
CA GLY A 163 -35.50 32.46 -20.35
C GLY A 163 -36.95 32.69 -19.92
N GLY A 164 -37.34 32.26 -18.71
CA GLY A 164 -38.69 32.47 -18.16
C GLY A 164 -39.82 31.70 -18.85
N GLN A 165 -39.56 31.03 -19.99
CA GLN A 165 -40.54 30.18 -20.66
C GLN A 165 -40.57 28.77 -20.04
N ILE A 166 -41.75 28.35 -19.61
CA ILE A 166 -42.01 27.01 -19.07
C ILE A 166 -42.21 26.06 -20.26
N ASN A 167 -41.12 25.56 -20.85
CA ASN A 167 -41.23 24.50 -21.87
C ASN A 167 -41.16 23.13 -21.19
N SER A 168 -42.32 22.68 -20.67
CA SER A 168 -42.49 21.39 -19.96
C SER A 168 -41.93 20.19 -20.74
N ARG A 169 -41.97 20.21 -22.09
CA ARG A 169 -41.39 19.17 -22.95
C ARG A 169 -39.85 19.05 -22.89
N SER A 170 -39.12 20.16 -22.74
CA SER A 170 -37.64 20.18 -22.66
C SER A 170 -37.14 19.57 -21.33
N LYS A 171 -37.86 19.85 -20.23
CA LYS A 171 -37.55 19.29 -18.91
C LYS A 171 -37.75 17.78 -18.86
N GLN A 172 -38.87 17.27 -19.40
CA GLN A 172 -39.16 15.84 -19.47
C GLN A 172 -38.14 15.07 -20.33
N SER A 173 -37.68 15.67 -21.44
CA SER A 173 -36.72 15.08 -22.38
C SER A 173 -35.34 14.81 -21.76
N ARG A 174 -34.87 15.67 -20.84
CA ARG A 174 -33.56 15.48 -20.17
C ARG A 174 -33.64 14.62 -18.91
N PHE A 175 -34.80 14.51 -18.27
CA PHE A 175 -34.98 13.76 -17.04
C PHE A 175 -34.58 12.28 -17.21
N PHE A 176 -35.20 11.60 -18.17
CA PHE A 176 -34.98 10.18 -18.41
C PHE A 176 -33.51 9.81 -18.71
N PRO A 177 -32.82 10.43 -19.70
CA PRO A 177 -31.44 10.06 -20.02
C PRO A 177 -30.47 10.36 -18.87
N LEU A 178 -30.68 11.43 -18.09
CA LEU A 178 -29.82 11.74 -16.95
C LEU A 178 -30.04 10.77 -15.78
N THR A 179 -31.29 10.33 -15.53
CA THR A 179 -31.58 9.30 -14.52
C THR A 179 -30.97 7.95 -14.92
N VAL A 180 -31.09 7.55 -16.19
CA VAL A 180 -30.47 6.31 -16.69
C VAL A 180 -28.95 6.39 -16.56
N ALA A 181 -28.33 7.51 -16.95
CA ALA A 181 -26.89 7.70 -16.79
C ALA A 181 -26.46 7.61 -15.32
N ALA A 182 -27.20 8.27 -14.40
CA ALA A 182 -26.91 8.20 -12.97
C ALA A 182 -27.04 6.77 -12.41
N ILE A 183 -28.03 6.00 -12.84
CA ILE A 183 -28.22 4.59 -12.43
C ILE A 183 -27.08 3.70 -12.94
N LEU A 184 -26.73 3.79 -14.23
CA LEU A 184 -25.62 3.00 -14.79
C LEU A 184 -24.30 3.30 -14.09
N LEU A 185 -24.02 4.58 -13.85
CA LEU A 185 -22.84 5.00 -13.09
C LEU A 185 -22.87 4.57 -11.63
N GLN A 186 -24.06 4.49 -11.02
CA GLN A 186 -24.23 3.95 -9.67
C GLN A 186 -23.86 2.45 -9.64
N ILE A 187 -24.33 1.67 -10.62
CA ILE A 187 -24.00 0.25 -10.74
C ILE A 187 -22.48 0.08 -10.87
N CYS A 188 -21.84 0.81 -11.79
CA CYS A 188 -20.40 0.76 -11.99
C CYS A 188 -19.57 1.25 -10.80
N GLY A 189 -20.14 2.07 -9.92
CA GLY A 189 -19.46 2.53 -8.71
C GLY A 189 -19.68 1.65 -7.48
N LEU A 190 -20.88 1.08 -7.32
CA LEU A 190 -21.31 0.40 -6.11
C LEU A 190 -21.07 -1.12 -6.13
N PHE A 191 -21.27 -1.79 -7.27
CA PHE A 191 -21.11 -3.24 -7.35
C PHE A 191 -19.66 -3.75 -7.29
N PRO A 192 -18.64 -3.01 -7.75
CA PRO A 192 -17.25 -3.48 -7.66
C PRO A 192 -16.70 -3.59 -6.23
N THR A 193 -17.20 -2.78 -5.29
CA THR A 193 -16.69 -2.75 -3.92
C THR A 193 -17.75 -2.35 -2.91
N GLU A 194 -17.80 -3.07 -1.79
CA GLU A 194 -18.66 -2.81 -0.65
C GLU A 194 -18.29 -1.52 0.11
N TYR A 195 -17.12 -0.94 -0.13
CA TYR A 195 -16.62 0.25 0.57
C TYR A 195 -17.56 1.44 0.44
N PHE A 196 -18.23 1.59 -0.69
CA PHE A 196 -19.09 2.72 -0.98
C PHE A 196 -20.56 2.50 -0.63
N PHE A 197 -20.89 1.35 -0.04
CA PHE A 197 -22.27 1.00 0.32
C PHE A 197 -22.94 2.07 1.19
N GLY A 198 -22.26 2.54 2.25
CA GLY A 198 -22.82 3.55 3.15
C GLY A 198 -22.99 4.93 2.51
N LEU A 199 -22.19 5.26 1.49
CA LEU A 199 -22.21 6.59 0.85
C LEU A 199 -23.54 6.90 0.15
N GLU A 200 -24.39 5.92 -0.14
CA GLU A 200 -25.71 6.17 -0.74
C GLU A 200 -26.61 7.04 0.15
N ILE A 201 -26.39 7.03 1.48
CA ILE A 201 -27.06 7.94 2.43
C ILE A 201 -26.80 9.41 2.06
N MET A 202 -25.59 9.72 1.57
CA MET A 202 -25.24 11.07 1.14
C MET A 202 -26.05 11.52 -0.08
N ARG A 203 -26.44 10.61 -0.98
CA ARG A 203 -27.30 10.96 -2.13
C ARG A 203 -28.62 11.54 -1.67
N LEU A 204 -29.29 10.89 -0.72
CA LEU A 204 -30.54 11.37 -0.14
C LEU A 204 -30.35 12.78 0.46
N LEU A 205 -29.25 12.99 1.19
CA LEU A 205 -28.94 14.29 1.79
C LEU A 205 -28.63 15.37 0.74
N PHE A 206 -27.96 15.03 -0.37
CA PHE A 206 -27.73 15.95 -1.48
C PHE A 206 -29.02 16.31 -2.21
N ILE A 207 -29.90 15.34 -2.47
CA ILE A 207 -31.23 15.59 -3.06
C ILE A 207 -32.01 16.52 -2.12
N PHE A 208 -32.06 16.18 -0.84
CA PHE A 208 -32.69 17.02 0.17
C PHE A 208 -32.09 18.42 0.12
N ALA A 209 -30.77 18.56 0.10
CA ALA A 209 -30.07 19.84 0.05
C ALA A 209 -30.49 20.76 -1.11
N ILE A 210 -30.82 20.19 -2.27
CA ILE A 210 -31.26 20.92 -3.48
C ILE A 210 -32.71 21.41 -3.36
N LEU A 211 -33.59 20.65 -2.70
CA LEU A 211 -35.05 20.87 -2.64
C LEU A 211 -35.50 21.95 -1.64
N THR A 212 -34.89 23.13 -1.66
CA THR A 212 -35.14 24.19 -0.66
C THR A 212 -36.48 24.91 -0.81
N GLN A 213 -37.18 24.76 -1.93
CA GLN A 213 -38.47 25.39 -2.21
C GLN A 213 -39.66 24.74 -1.50
N PHE A 214 -39.48 23.52 -0.98
CA PHE A 214 -40.51 22.80 -0.24
C PHE A 214 -40.34 23.00 1.27
N ASN A 215 -41.44 22.93 2.03
CA ASN A 215 -41.38 22.83 3.49
C ASN A 215 -40.69 21.52 3.92
N ILE A 216 -40.30 21.39 5.19
CA ILE A 216 -39.47 20.27 5.66
C ILE A 216 -40.06 18.88 5.36
N VAL A 217 -41.38 18.70 5.56
CA VAL A 217 -42.07 17.42 5.36
C VAL A 217 -42.18 17.10 3.87
N ALA A 218 -42.68 18.04 3.07
CA ALA A 218 -42.78 17.87 1.63
C ALA A 218 -41.40 17.68 0.97
N ARG A 219 -40.39 18.39 1.47
CA ARG A 219 -39.00 18.26 1.03
C ARG A 219 -38.47 16.85 1.27
N PHE A 220 -38.72 16.27 2.45
CA PHE A 220 -38.32 14.91 2.77
C PHE A 220 -39.02 13.89 1.86
N ILE A 221 -40.35 14.01 1.69
CA ILE A 221 -41.13 13.12 0.81
C ILE A 221 -40.62 13.20 -0.64
N GLN A 222 -40.39 14.41 -1.14
CA GLN A 222 -39.87 14.59 -2.51
C GLN A 222 -38.44 14.07 -2.64
N ALA A 223 -37.60 14.25 -1.61
CA ALA A 223 -36.25 13.68 -1.61
C ALA A 223 -36.28 12.15 -1.70
N LEU A 224 -37.14 11.48 -0.93
CA LEU A 224 -37.35 10.04 -1.03
C LEU A 224 -37.83 9.60 -2.42
N ARG A 225 -38.74 10.35 -3.04
CA ARG A 225 -39.23 10.03 -4.39
C ARG A 225 -38.14 10.11 -5.46
N TYR A 226 -37.31 11.15 -5.44
CA TYR A 226 -36.16 11.25 -6.35
C TYR A 226 -35.06 10.24 -6.01
N TRP A 227 -34.98 9.80 -4.77
CA TRP A 227 -34.02 8.79 -4.33
C TRP A 227 -34.43 7.36 -4.72
N LEU A 228 -35.73 7.09 -4.88
CA LEU A 228 -36.29 5.75 -5.09
C LEU A 228 -35.59 4.93 -6.21
N PRO A 229 -35.27 5.48 -7.40
CA PRO A 229 -34.59 4.71 -8.45
C PRO A 229 -33.19 4.24 -8.02
N TYR A 230 -32.48 5.06 -7.24
CA TYR A 230 -31.13 4.77 -6.75
C TYR A 230 -31.16 3.86 -5.52
N LEU A 231 -32.18 4.01 -4.67
CA LEU A 231 -32.48 3.11 -3.57
C LEU A 231 -32.73 1.68 -4.08
N ALA A 232 -33.43 1.51 -5.20
CA ALA A 232 -33.64 0.20 -5.80
C ALA A 232 -32.33 -0.49 -6.19
N VAL A 233 -31.39 0.24 -6.80
CA VAL A 233 -30.05 -0.27 -7.13
C VAL A 233 -29.25 -0.61 -5.87
N TRP A 234 -29.35 0.22 -4.83
CA TRP A 234 -28.68 0.00 -3.55
C TRP A 234 -29.20 -1.26 -2.84
N LEU A 235 -30.51 -1.47 -2.81
CA LEU A 235 -31.13 -2.68 -2.28
C LEU A 235 -30.77 -3.92 -3.12
N LEU A 236 -30.71 -3.80 -4.45
CA LEU A 236 -30.25 -4.89 -5.31
C LEU A 236 -28.80 -5.29 -5.00
N ASN A 237 -27.93 -4.30 -4.76
CA ASN A 237 -26.55 -4.58 -4.33
C ASN A 237 -26.50 -5.25 -2.96
N ALA A 238 -27.34 -4.84 -2.00
CA ALA A 238 -27.44 -5.50 -0.70
C ALA A 238 -27.90 -6.97 -0.82
N ILE A 239 -28.92 -7.24 -1.66
CA ILE A 239 -29.39 -8.59 -1.95
C ILE A 239 -28.29 -9.42 -2.61
N TRP A 240 -27.58 -8.83 -3.58
CA TRP A 240 -26.44 -9.46 -4.23
C TRP A 240 -25.35 -9.83 -3.22
N LEU A 241 -24.90 -8.89 -2.37
CA LEU A 241 -23.88 -9.15 -1.35
C LEU A 241 -24.30 -10.25 -0.38
N MET A 242 -25.56 -10.22 0.08
CA MET A 242 -26.10 -11.26 0.96
C MET A 242 -26.12 -12.64 0.28
N TYR A 243 -26.60 -12.72 -0.97
CA TYR A 243 -26.58 -13.95 -1.74
C TYR A 243 -25.14 -14.46 -1.93
N TYR A 244 -24.23 -13.56 -2.31
CA TYR A 244 -22.86 -13.88 -2.65
C TYR A 244 -22.07 -14.39 -1.44
N TYR A 245 -22.18 -13.73 -0.29
CA TYR A 245 -21.54 -14.19 0.95
C TYR A 245 -22.11 -15.52 1.48
N ASN A 246 -23.41 -15.77 1.27
CA ASN A 246 -24.05 -17.03 1.69
C ASN A 246 -23.89 -18.18 0.69
N SER A 247 -23.43 -17.91 -0.54
CA SER A 247 -23.33 -18.92 -1.60
C SER A 247 -22.21 -19.94 -1.41
N GLY A 248 -21.30 -19.72 -0.46
CA GLY A 248 -20.08 -20.54 -0.27
C GLY A 248 -18.99 -20.27 -1.31
N VAL A 249 -19.25 -19.42 -2.31
CA VAL A 249 -18.27 -19.01 -3.33
C VAL A 249 -17.27 -17.99 -2.77
N TYR A 250 -17.65 -17.23 -1.75
CA TYR A 250 -16.80 -16.21 -1.14
C TYR A 250 -15.79 -16.82 -0.15
N ALA A 251 -14.50 -16.71 -0.47
CA ALA A 251 -13.41 -17.31 0.31
C ALA A 251 -12.37 -16.27 0.78
N SER A 252 -12.80 -15.11 1.30
CA SER A 252 -11.86 -14.03 1.68
C SER A 252 -11.57 -13.93 3.18
N TYR A 253 -12.56 -14.19 4.03
CA TYR A 253 -12.43 -14.06 5.48
C TYR A 253 -13.26 -15.14 6.14
N ASP A 254 -12.60 -16.01 6.91
CA ASP A 254 -13.30 -16.89 7.83
C ASP A 254 -13.96 -16.00 8.88
N THR A 255 -15.29 -16.02 8.99
CA THR A 255 -16.04 -15.22 9.97
C THR A 255 -15.91 -15.79 11.38
N ALA A 256 -14.75 -16.39 11.70
CA ALA A 256 -14.43 -16.96 12.98
C ALA A 256 -14.42 -15.85 14.05
N GLY A 257 -15.55 -15.68 14.73
CA GLY A 257 -15.63 -14.95 15.99
C GLY A 257 -15.90 -13.45 15.88
N LEU A 258 -16.88 -13.02 15.07
CA LEU A 258 -17.52 -11.71 15.32
C LEU A 258 -18.28 -11.78 16.66
N GLN A 259 -17.56 -11.59 17.76
CA GLN A 259 -18.19 -11.20 19.02
C GLN A 259 -18.89 -9.87 18.76
N THR A 260 -20.20 -9.78 19.03
CA THR A 260 -20.92 -8.50 18.94
C THR A 260 -20.25 -7.50 19.89
N PRO A 261 -19.56 -6.47 19.36
CA PRO A 261 -18.89 -5.52 20.23
C PRO A 261 -19.91 -4.81 21.11
N SER A 262 -19.54 -4.49 22.35
CA SER A 262 -20.43 -3.75 23.24
C SER A 262 -20.79 -2.39 22.63
N ILE A 263 -21.98 -1.88 22.94
CA ILE A 263 -22.44 -0.57 22.46
C ILE A 263 -21.42 0.53 22.85
N GLN A 264 -20.76 0.39 23.99
CA GLN A 264 -19.71 1.31 24.43
C GLN A 264 -18.52 1.31 23.47
N LEU A 265 -18.03 0.15 23.03
CA LEU A 265 -16.93 0.05 22.08
C LEU A 265 -17.29 0.64 20.72
N ILE A 266 -18.52 0.43 20.25
CA ILE A 266 -19.02 1.04 19.01
C ILE A 266 -19.03 2.57 19.14
N LEU A 267 -19.53 3.11 20.25
CA LEU A 267 -19.55 4.56 20.48
C LEU A 267 -18.14 5.15 20.51
N VAL A 268 -17.18 4.48 21.15
CA VAL A 268 -15.78 4.90 21.16
C VAL A 268 -15.18 4.89 19.76
N ASP A 269 -15.40 3.84 18.96
CA ASP A 269 -14.91 3.78 17.56
C ASP A 269 -15.52 4.88 16.68
N LEU A 270 -16.81 5.20 16.85
CA LEU A 270 -17.46 6.28 16.11
C LEU A 270 -16.91 7.66 16.50
N LEU A 271 -16.68 7.90 17.80
CA LEU A 271 -16.07 9.15 18.27
C LEU A 271 -14.63 9.29 17.80
N ASP A 272 -13.86 8.20 17.86
CA ASP A 272 -12.49 8.15 17.34
C ASP A 272 -12.46 8.36 15.82
N THR A 273 -13.42 7.80 15.09
CA THR A 273 -13.59 8.05 13.65
C THR A 273 -13.85 9.52 13.36
N ILE A 274 -14.77 10.17 14.08
CA ILE A 274 -15.05 11.61 13.92
C ILE A 274 -13.81 12.44 14.27
N TRP A 275 -13.13 12.11 15.37
CA TRP A 275 -11.91 12.81 15.80
C TRP A 275 -10.81 12.71 14.75
N LYS A 276 -10.50 11.48 14.30
CA LYS A 276 -9.45 11.23 13.32
C LYS A 276 -9.74 11.96 12.01
N THR A 277 -10.92 11.74 11.45
CA THR A 277 -11.28 12.20 10.10
C THR A 277 -11.65 13.67 10.04
N GLY A 278 -12.24 14.21 11.10
CA GLY A 278 -12.64 15.61 11.20
C GLY A 278 -11.50 16.54 11.63
N PHE A 279 -10.53 16.05 12.41
CA PHE A 279 -9.52 16.91 13.05
C PHE A 279 -8.09 16.39 12.91
N TYR A 280 -7.78 15.19 13.41
CA TYR A 280 -6.38 14.77 13.59
C TYR A 280 -5.61 14.65 12.26
N ILE A 281 -6.22 14.10 11.20
CA ILE A 281 -5.54 13.94 9.89
C ILE A 281 -5.02 15.28 9.34
N TRP A 282 -5.67 16.39 9.66
CA TRP A 282 -5.31 17.71 9.15
C TRP A 282 -4.05 18.27 9.80
N ILE A 283 -3.69 17.78 10.98
CA ILE A 283 -2.54 18.23 11.76
C ILE A 283 -1.47 17.14 11.95
N GLN A 284 -1.75 15.90 11.53
CA GLN A 284 -0.89 14.73 11.70
C GLN A 284 0.55 14.98 11.22
N ILE A 285 0.69 15.67 10.08
CA ILE A 285 2.01 15.99 9.51
C ILE A 285 2.90 16.80 10.46
N ILE A 286 2.31 17.60 11.35
CA ILE A 286 3.08 18.40 12.32
C ILE A 286 3.82 17.48 13.30
N ASP A 287 3.15 16.43 13.80
CA ASP A 287 3.76 15.43 14.68
C ASP A 287 4.85 14.63 13.94
N LEU A 288 4.57 14.22 12.70
CA LEU A 288 5.52 13.45 11.89
C LEU A 288 6.81 14.25 11.60
N LEU A 289 6.68 15.54 11.26
CA LEU A 289 7.83 16.42 11.03
C LEU A 289 8.58 16.74 12.32
N ALA A 290 7.88 16.89 13.45
CA ALA A 290 8.49 17.19 14.75
C ALA A 290 9.37 16.04 15.26
N ARG A 291 9.05 14.79 14.91
CA ARG A 291 9.87 13.61 15.29
C ARG A 291 11.21 13.53 14.54
N SER A 292 11.31 14.17 13.37
CA SER A 292 12.50 14.06 12.52
C SER A 292 12.79 15.34 11.71
N PRO A 293 12.94 16.50 12.37
CA PRO A 293 12.93 17.81 11.69
C PRO A 293 14.16 18.06 10.82
N SER A 294 15.29 17.41 11.11
CA SER A 294 16.55 17.57 10.38
C SER A 294 16.68 16.67 9.16
N LEU A 295 15.77 15.71 8.95
CA LEU A 295 15.83 14.85 7.76
C LEU A 295 15.56 15.66 6.49
N PRO A 296 16.30 15.42 5.39
CA PRO A 296 16.08 16.13 4.13
C PRO A 296 14.64 16.04 3.62
N SER A 297 13.99 14.88 3.80
CA SER A 297 12.57 14.69 3.43
C SER A 297 11.63 15.58 4.25
N SER A 298 11.91 15.74 5.54
CA SER A 298 11.13 16.62 6.44
C SER A 298 11.31 18.08 6.07
N ILE A 299 12.55 18.49 5.75
CA ILE A 299 12.85 19.84 5.27
C ILE A 299 12.12 20.12 3.95
N LEU A 300 12.17 19.20 2.99
CA LEU A 300 11.49 19.35 1.71
C LEU A 300 9.96 19.41 1.87
N ALA A 301 9.39 18.60 2.76
CA ALA A 301 7.98 18.66 3.10
C ALA A 301 7.59 20.02 3.70
N MET A 302 8.40 20.58 4.60
CA MET A 302 8.19 21.92 5.17
C MET A 302 8.28 23.01 4.10
N VAL A 303 9.25 22.93 3.19
CA VAL A 303 9.37 23.88 2.06
C VAL A 303 8.15 23.80 1.15
N LEU A 304 7.70 22.60 0.79
CA LEU A 304 6.49 22.39 -0.01
C LEU A 304 5.24 22.93 0.67
N LEU A 305 5.11 22.75 1.99
CA LEU A 305 4.01 23.31 2.78
C LEU A 305 4.01 24.84 2.69
N VAL A 306 5.13 25.50 3.00
CA VAL A 306 5.22 26.97 2.96
C VAL A 306 4.96 27.52 1.55
N LEU A 307 5.60 26.91 0.54
CA LEU A 307 5.46 27.35 -0.85
C LEU A 307 4.01 27.17 -1.34
N SER A 308 3.42 25.99 -1.12
CA SER A 308 2.03 25.73 -1.52
C SER A 308 1.05 26.63 -0.77
N PHE A 309 1.26 26.89 0.53
CA PHE A 309 0.46 27.83 1.31
C PHE A 309 0.47 29.23 0.68
N VAL A 310 1.66 29.79 0.40
CA VAL A 310 1.79 31.13 -0.17
C VAL A 310 1.12 31.22 -1.54
N LEU A 311 1.39 30.25 -2.43
CA LEU A 311 0.81 30.21 -3.77
C LEU A 311 -0.71 30.06 -3.73
N LEU A 312 -1.24 29.17 -2.88
CA LEU A 312 -2.69 28.97 -2.73
C LEU A 312 -3.37 30.18 -2.13
N TYR A 313 -2.77 30.80 -1.10
CA TYR A 313 -3.30 32.02 -0.50
C TYR A 313 -3.40 33.14 -1.53
N ILE A 314 -2.36 33.36 -2.35
CA ILE A 314 -2.37 34.37 -3.42
C ILE A 314 -3.45 34.05 -4.44
N TYR A 315 -3.54 32.80 -4.90
CA TYR A 315 -4.53 32.36 -5.88
C TYR A 315 -5.96 32.57 -5.37
N LEU A 316 -6.29 32.04 -4.19
CA LEU A 316 -7.63 32.10 -3.61
C LEU A 316 -8.03 33.53 -3.21
N SER A 317 -7.08 34.38 -2.84
CA SER A 317 -7.33 35.79 -2.53
C SER A 317 -7.63 36.64 -3.77
N ARG A 318 -7.07 36.28 -4.93
CA ARG A 318 -7.32 36.96 -6.20
C ARG A 318 -8.60 36.47 -6.89
N PHE A 319 -9.09 35.27 -6.54
CA PHE A 319 -10.27 34.69 -7.16
C PHE A 319 -11.57 35.18 -6.52
N GLN A 320 -12.34 35.98 -7.25
CA GLN A 320 -13.63 36.50 -6.81
C GLN A 320 -14.77 35.64 -7.36
N PHE A 321 -15.40 34.86 -6.48
CA PHE A 321 -16.68 34.23 -6.76
C PHE A 321 -17.84 35.14 -6.32
N GLN A 322 -18.88 35.21 -7.15
CA GLN A 322 -20.19 35.68 -6.69
C GLN A 322 -20.84 34.55 -5.88
N GLU A 323 -21.06 34.77 -4.59
CA GLU A 323 -21.66 33.79 -3.69
C GLU A 323 -22.90 34.34 -3.01
N SER A 324 -23.92 33.49 -2.88
CA SER A 324 -25.07 33.80 -2.03
C SER A 324 -24.67 33.66 -0.56
N ARG A 325 -24.96 34.67 0.25
CA ARG A 325 -24.76 34.59 1.71
C ARG A 325 -25.97 33.91 2.35
N SER A 326 -25.87 32.60 2.56
CA SER A 326 -26.85 31.83 3.34
C SER A 326 -26.28 31.43 4.70
N LYS A 327 -26.95 31.83 5.79
CA LYS A 327 -26.56 31.43 7.15
C LYS A 327 -26.73 29.93 7.41
N ALA A 328 -27.60 29.25 6.66
CA ALA A 328 -27.90 27.84 6.83
C ALA A 328 -26.93 26.91 6.08
N PHE A 329 -26.08 27.44 5.21
CA PHE A 329 -25.23 26.64 4.33
C PHE A 329 -24.10 25.93 5.08
N GLY A 330 -23.39 26.63 5.99
CA GLY A 330 -22.35 26.01 6.83
C GLY A 330 -22.86 24.82 7.66
N PRO A 331 -23.94 25.00 8.46
CA PRO A 331 -24.55 23.90 9.21
C PRO A 331 -25.03 22.74 8.33
N GLN A 332 -25.53 23.03 7.13
CA GLN A 332 -25.90 21.99 6.17
C GLN A 332 -24.69 21.14 5.75
N LEU A 333 -23.56 21.76 5.41
CA LEU A 333 -22.32 21.03 5.08
C LEU A 333 -21.80 20.21 6.28
N LEU A 334 -21.88 20.76 7.50
CA LEU A 334 -21.51 20.05 8.72
C LEU A 334 -22.31 18.77 8.92
N ILE A 335 -23.64 18.84 8.80
CA ILE A 335 -24.52 17.68 9.00
C ILE A 335 -24.28 16.63 7.92
N ILE A 336 -24.18 17.06 6.65
CA ILE A 336 -23.91 16.14 5.54
C ILE A 336 -22.52 15.52 5.67
N GLY A 337 -21.51 16.30 6.08
CA GLY A 337 -20.16 15.82 6.31
C GLY A 337 -20.09 14.79 7.43
N LEU A 338 -20.73 15.08 8.58
CA LEU A 338 -20.81 14.16 9.71
C LEU A 338 -21.52 12.86 9.33
N ALA A 339 -22.66 12.96 8.65
CA ALA A 339 -23.37 11.79 8.14
C ALA A 339 -22.50 11.00 7.15
N GLY A 340 -21.73 11.67 6.28
CA GLY A 340 -20.80 11.04 5.36
C GLY A 340 -19.64 10.32 6.05
N ILE A 341 -19.09 10.89 7.13
CA ILE A 341 -18.04 10.24 7.94
C ILE A 341 -18.57 8.93 8.53
N LEU A 342 -19.72 9.00 9.20
CA LEU A 342 -20.33 7.85 9.86
C LEU A 342 -20.76 6.78 8.84
N ALA A 343 -21.39 7.21 7.74
CA ALA A 343 -21.84 6.32 6.68
C ALA A 343 -20.67 5.63 5.96
N GLY A 344 -19.59 6.36 5.67
CA GLY A 344 -18.38 5.80 5.04
C GLY A 344 -17.68 4.76 5.92
N ARG A 345 -17.79 4.87 7.25
CA ARG A 345 -17.26 3.91 8.22
C ARG A 345 -18.07 2.62 8.32
N LEU A 346 -19.35 2.62 7.92
CA LEU A 346 -20.25 1.48 8.14
C LEU A 346 -19.71 0.15 7.59
N PRO A 347 -19.21 0.04 6.33
CA PRO A 347 -18.77 -1.26 5.80
C PRO A 347 -17.58 -1.83 6.57
N SER A 348 -16.56 -1.01 6.85
CA SER A 348 -15.36 -1.46 7.57
C SER A 348 -15.64 -1.72 9.06
N LEU A 349 -16.59 -0.99 9.67
CA LEU A 349 -17.05 -1.28 11.03
C LEU A 349 -17.83 -2.60 11.10
N ALA A 350 -18.70 -2.87 10.14
CA ALA A 350 -19.47 -4.12 10.05
C ALA A 350 -18.55 -5.34 9.86
N ALA A 351 -17.42 -5.16 9.15
CA ALA A 351 -16.39 -6.18 8.99
C ALA A 351 -15.45 -6.33 10.22
N GLY A 352 -15.66 -5.56 11.30
CA GLY A 352 -14.80 -5.60 12.49
C GLY A 352 -13.39 -5.05 12.27
N LEU A 353 -13.17 -4.27 11.20
CA LEU A 353 -11.85 -3.78 10.83
C LEU A 353 -11.53 -2.44 11.52
N PRO A 354 -10.34 -2.27 12.10
CA PRO A 354 -9.97 -1.06 12.82
C PRO A 354 -9.70 0.11 11.84
N LEU A 355 -9.87 1.34 12.33
CA LEU A 355 -9.49 2.56 11.60
C LEU A 355 -8.14 3.09 12.11
N LYS A 356 -7.04 2.61 11.51
CA LYS A 356 -5.67 3.01 11.89
C LYS A 356 -5.01 3.81 10.77
N LEU A 357 -4.52 5.00 11.10
CA LEU A 357 -3.76 5.88 10.18
C LEU A 357 -2.33 5.37 9.99
N GLN A 358 -1.69 5.71 8.86
CA GLN A 358 -0.30 5.33 8.56
C GLN A 358 -0.10 3.81 8.68
N SER A 359 -1.06 3.07 8.16
CA SER A 359 -1.08 1.61 8.25
C SER A 359 -1.90 1.05 7.10
N SER A 360 -1.90 -0.26 6.95
CA SER A 360 -2.70 -0.92 5.93
C SER A 360 -4.20 -0.64 6.02
N TYR A 361 -4.70 -0.24 7.18
CA TYR A 361 -6.12 0.03 7.43
C TYR A 361 -6.60 1.41 6.96
N ASP A 362 -5.70 2.33 6.61
CA ASP A 362 -6.13 3.67 6.18
C ASP A 362 -6.73 3.70 4.76
N ARG A 363 -6.68 2.59 4.01
CA ARG A 363 -7.47 2.36 2.78
C ARG A 363 -8.95 2.62 2.98
N PHE A 364 -9.50 2.32 4.16
CA PHE A 364 -10.92 2.55 4.47
C PHE A 364 -11.28 4.03 4.54
N MET A 365 -10.31 4.95 4.54
CA MET A 365 -10.57 6.38 4.45
C MET A 365 -11.09 6.81 3.08
N VAL A 366 -10.96 5.97 2.04
CA VAL A 366 -11.48 6.26 0.69
C VAL A 366 -12.99 6.48 0.67
N SER A 367 -13.74 5.75 1.50
CA SER A 367 -15.19 5.91 1.65
C SER A 367 -15.57 7.04 2.62
N ILE A 368 -14.61 7.59 3.38
CA ILE A 368 -14.85 8.60 4.41
C ILE A 368 -14.48 10.00 3.94
N PHE A 369 -13.51 10.14 3.04
CA PHE A 369 -12.92 11.44 2.73
C PHE A 369 -13.89 12.48 2.18
N LEU A 370 -15.00 12.06 1.56
CA LEU A 370 -16.01 12.97 1.03
C LEU A 370 -16.74 13.65 2.20
N GLY A 371 -17.15 12.84 3.18
CA GLY A 371 -17.75 13.31 4.43
C GLY A 371 -16.78 14.18 5.24
N GLY A 372 -15.55 13.71 5.43
CA GLY A 372 -14.50 14.45 6.15
C GLY A 372 -14.20 15.82 5.56
N SER A 373 -14.13 15.91 4.23
CA SER A 373 -13.89 17.18 3.52
C SER A 373 -15.07 18.14 3.63
N LEU A 374 -16.32 17.65 3.50
CA LEU A 374 -17.53 18.47 3.69
C LEU A 374 -17.66 18.95 5.14
N PHE A 375 -17.31 18.10 6.10
CA PHE A 375 -17.30 18.45 7.52
C PHE A 375 -16.30 19.59 7.80
N ALA A 376 -15.06 19.47 7.32
CA ALA A 376 -14.04 20.51 7.48
C ALA A 376 -14.46 21.86 6.85
N VAL A 377 -15.00 21.85 5.62
CA VAL A 377 -15.54 23.09 5.00
C VAL A 377 -16.75 23.61 5.77
N GLY A 378 -17.63 22.73 6.25
CA GLY A 378 -18.77 23.10 7.09
C GLY A 378 -18.35 23.83 8.37
N ILE A 379 -17.26 23.39 9.03
CA ILE A 379 -16.69 24.08 10.20
C ILE A 379 -16.26 25.50 9.80
N LEU A 380 -15.50 25.64 8.72
CA LEU A 380 -15.02 26.95 8.24
C LEU A 380 -16.17 27.88 7.87
N GLU A 381 -17.19 27.39 7.17
CA GLU A 381 -18.37 28.16 6.77
C GLU A 381 -19.23 28.59 7.96
N THR A 382 -19.35 27.74 8.98
CA THR A 382 -20.20 27.98 10.16
C THR A 382 -19.53 28.89 11.17
N LEU A 383 -18.27 28.63 11.52
CA LEU A 383 -17.58 29.30 12.63
C LEU A 383 -16.88 30.59 12.19
N ILE A 384 -16.33 30.63 10.98
CA ILE A 384 -15.51 31.76 10.53
C ILE A 384 -16.37 32.67 9.67
N ARG A 385 -16.61 33.92 10.10
CA ARG A 385 -17.38 34.89 9.29
C ARG A 385 -16.52 35.67 8.30
N ASN A 386 -15.23 35.85 8.61
CA ASN A 386 -14.31 36.64 7.80
C ASN A 386 -13.76 35.80 6.63
N ASN A 387 -14.06 36.23 5.41
CA ASN A 387 -13.62 35.53 4.19
C ASN A 387 -12.10 35.43 4.05
N ARG A 388 -11.33 36.43 4.52
CA ARG A 388 -9.86 36.36 4.48
C ARG A 388 -9.32 35.25 5.38
N ILE A 389 -9.88 35.12 6.58
CA ILE A 389 -9.52 34.06 7.54
C ILE A 389 -9.89 32.68 6.96
N ARG A 390 -11.07 32.55 6.32
CA ARG A 390 -11.45 31.30 5.64
C ARG A 390 -10.44 30.90 4.56
N ILE A 391 -10.00 31.85 3.74
CA ILE A 391 -9.01 31.60 2.69
C ILE A 391 -7.68 31.16 3.31
N VAL A 392 -7.22 31.83 4.36
CA VAL A 392 -5.98 31.45 5.08
C VAL A 392 -6.09 30.04 5.64
N LEU A 393 -7.18 29.72 6.35
CA LEU A 393 -7.37 28.40 6.96
C LEU A 393 -7.51 27.29 5.90
N LEU A 394 -8.24 27.54 4.81
CA LEU A 394 -8.36 26.59 3.71
C LEU A 394 -7.00 26.37 3.02
N ALA A 395 -6.25 27.43 2.73
CA ALA A 395 -4.91 27.32 2.16
C ALA A 395 -3.97 26.54 3.09
N LEU A 396 -4.07 26.76 4.40
CA LEU A 396 -3.30 26.03 5.41
C LEU A 396 -3.65 24.54 5.41
N LEU A 397 -4.93 24.18 5.48
CA LEU A 397 -5.37 22.77 5.44
C LEU A 397 -4.91 22.06 4.17
N VAL A 398 -5.03 22.71 3.01
CA VAL A 398 -4.57 22.14 1.74
C VAL A 398 -3.04 21.97 1.74
N SER A 399 -2.28 22.97 2.21
CA SER A 399 -0.82 22.87 2.29
C SER A 399 -0.33 21.78 3.26
N LEU A 400 -1.03 21.58 4.38
CA LEU A 400 -0.75 20.50 5.33
C LEU A 400 -1.02 19.13 4.68
N GLY A 401 -2.12 19.02 3.92
CA GLY A 401 -2.41 17.81 3.14
C GLY A 401 -1.38 17.53 2.05
N ILE A 402 -0.92 18.54 1.32
CA ILE A 402 0.18 18.39 0.34
C ILE A 402 1.44 17.87 1.04
N GLY A 403 1.81 18.45 2.19
CA GLY A 403 2.95 18.00 2.99
C GLY A 403 2.79 16.56 3.47
N GLN A 404 1.60 16.16 3.94
CA GLN A 404 1.30 14.79 4.36
C GLN A 404 1.45 13.80 3.20
N GLN A 405 0.91 14.13 2.01
CA GLN A 405 1.01 13.24 0.86
C GLN A 405 2.46 13.13 0.36
N PHE A 406 3.22 14.22 0.34
CA PHE A 406 4.65 14.15 0.05
C PHE A 406 5.42 13.26 1.07
N PHE A 407 5.09 13.38 2.36
CA PHE A 407 5.69 12.54 3.40
C PHE A 407 5.36 11.05 3.16
N ASN A 408 4.10 10.73 2.88
CA ASN A 408 3.68 9.37 2.53
C ASN A 408 4.44 8.86 1.29
N ALA A 409 4.59 9.67 0.25
CA ALA A 409 5.35 9.33 -0.96
C ALA A 409 6.77 8.88 -0.64
N ASN A 410 7.43 9.53 0.32
CA ASN A 410 8.78 9.17 0.74
C ASN A 410 8.84 7.86 1.54
N ILE A 411 7.76 7.47 2.24
CA ILE A 411 7.66 6.16 2.86
C ILE A 411 7.67 5.08 1.77
N PHE A 412 6.78 5.20 0.78
CA PHE A 412 6.72 4.27 -0.35
C PHE A 412 8.02 4.24 -1.17
N ARG A 413 8.69 5.39 -1.35
CA ARG A 413 10.02 5.45 -1.98
C ARG A 413 11.05 4.60 -1.25
N ARG A 414 11.13 4.74 0.09
CA ARG A 414 12.08 3.99 0.93
C ARG A 414 11.76 2.51 0.93
N ASP A 415 10.48 2.16 0.99
CA ASP A 415 10.04 0.77 0.93
C ASP A 415 10.42 0.13 -0.40
N TRP A 416 10.19 0.82 -1.53
CA TRP A 416 10.59 0.33 -2.86
C TRP A 416 12.10 0.14 -3.00
N GLU A 417 12.90 1.05 -2.45
CA GLU A 417 14.35 0.91 -2.39
C GLU A 417 14.76 -0.33 -1.57
N LYS A 418 14.12 -0.57 -0.43
CA LYS A 418 14.36 -1.76 0.41
C LYS A 418 13.91 -3.06 -0.27
N GLN A 419 12.78 -3.06 -0.97
CA GLN A 419 12.33 -4.18 -1.80
C GLN A 419 13.36 -4.50 -2.87
N GLY A 420 13.87 -3.48 -3.58
CA GLY A 420 14.93 -3.64 -4.57
C GLY A 420 16.21 -4.25 -3.97
N GLN A 421 16.64 -3.78 -2.80
CA GLN A 421 17.79 -4.35 -2.10
C GLN A 421 17.59 -5.82 -1.75
N ILE A 422 16.43 -6.19 -1.17
CA ILE A 422 16.12 -7.58 -0.82
C ILE A 422 16.10 -8.46 -2.09
N TYR A 423 15.44 -7.99 -3.15
CA TYR A 423 15.33 -8.70 -4.41
C TYR A 423 16.70 -8.97 -5.04
N TRP A 424 17.58 -7.97 -5.06
CA TRP A 424 18.92 -8.12 -5.61
C TRP A 424 19.83 -8.99 -4.75
N GLN A 425 19.79 -8.82 -3.42
CA GLN A 425 20.55 -9.70 -2.51
C GLN A 425 20.10 -11.17 -2.62
N LEU A 426 18.81 -11.42 -2.78
CA LEU A 426 18.29 -12.76 -3.06
C LEU A 426 18.88 -13.28 -4.38
N SER A 427 18.87 -12.47 -5.45
CA SER A 427 19.38 -12.88 -6.75
C SER A 427 20.90 -13.11 -6.80
N TRP A 428 21.67 -12.37 -6.01
CA TRP A 428 23.12 -12.58 -5.89
C TRP A 428 23.43 -13.85 -5.08
N ARG A 429 22.68 -14.08 -3.99
CA ARG A 429 22.89 -15.24 -3.11
C ARG A 429 22.33 -16.55 -3.68
N ILE A 430 21.28 -16.47 -4.50
CA ILE A 430 20.62 -17.60 -5.17
C ILE A 430 20.59 -17.28 -6.69
N PRO A 431 21.65 -17.62 -7.44
CA PRO A 431 21.71 -17.36 -8.88
C PRO A 431 20.64 -18.12 -9.68
N GLY A 432 20.32 -19.34 -9.28
CA GLY A 432 19.19 -20.10 -9.78
C GLY A 432 18.56 -20.97 -8.69
N LEU A 433 17.33 -21.42 -8.90
CA LEU A 433 16.56 -22.15 -7.90
C LEU A 433 15.82 -23.34 -8.51
N GLN A 434 15.86 -24.49 -7.86
CA GLN A 434 15.14 -25.69 -8.31
C GLN A 434 13.62 -25.54 -8.10
N PRO A 435 12.75 -25.91 -9.06
CA PRO A 435 11.29 -25.85 -8.90
C PRO A 435 10.75 -26.65 -7.71
N ASN A 436 9.55 -26.32 -7.24
CA ASN A 436 8.89 -26.83 -6.04
C ASN A 436 9.61 -26.43 -4.74
N THR A 437 10.28 -25.27 -4.75
CA THR A 437 10.93 -24.73 -3.54
C THR A 437 10.02 -23.76 -2.81
N VAL A 438 9.90 -23.94 -1.51
CA VAL A 438 9.29 -22.95 -0.62
C VAL A 438 10.39 -22.13 0.07
N LEU A 439 10.26 -20.81 0.03
CA LEU A 439 11.10 -19.88 0.78
C LEU A 439 10.40 -19.56 2.11
N LEU A 440 11.01 -19.98 3.22
CA LEU A 440 10.47 -19.76 4.56
C LEU A 440 11.22 -18.63 5.24
N THR A 441 10.49 -17.72 5.86
CA THR A 441 11.06 -16.73 6.79
C THR A 441 10.05 -16.41 7.87
N HIS A 442 10.47 -15.81 8.98
CA HIS A 442 9.49 -15.37 9.98
C HIS A 442 8.66 -14.20 9.48
N GLN A 443 9.35 -13.16 9.02
CA GLN A 443 8.79 -11.97 8.38
C GLN A 443 9.93 -11.22 7.66
N MET A 444 9.62 -10.48 6.61
CA MET A 444 10.57 -9.53 6.01
C MET A 444 10.51 -8.18 6.72
N PRO A 445 11.62 -7.43 6.80
CA PRO A 445 11.67 -6.13 7.47
C PRO A 445 11.15 -5.02 6.54
N ILE A 446 9.94 -5.20 6.00
CA ILE A 446 9.25 -4.20 5.18
C ILE A 446 7.77 -4.09 5.57
N ASP A 447 7.24 -2.88 5.45
CA ASP A 447 5.95 -2.51 6.04
C ASP A 447 4.77 -2.91 5.14
N TYR A 448 5.01 -2.99 3.84
CA TYR A 448 3.95 -3.11 2.85
C TYR A 448 3.83 -4.53 2.29
N GLU A 449 4.91 -5.25 1.99
CA GLU A 449 4.75 -6.57 1.35
C GLU A 449 4.33 -7.69 2.30
N THR A 450 3.53 -8.60 1.74
CA THR A 450 3.16 -9.86 2.39
C THR A 450 3.90 -11.03 1.76
N ASP A 451 3.79 -12.21 2.37
CA ASP A 451 4.31 -13.47 1.82
C ASP A 451 3.68 -13.80 0.45
N LEU A 452 2.36 -13.59 0.33
CA LEU A 452 1.61 -13.60 -0.94
C LEU A 452 2.23 -12.63 -1.95
N SER A 453 2.54 -11.42 -1.52
CA SER A 453 3.06 -10.40 -2.43
C SER A 453 4.44 -10.77 -2.98
N PHE A 454 5.35 -11.29 -2.15
CA PHE A 454 6.70 -11.69 -2.58
C PHE A 454 6.74 -12.94 -3.44
N THR A 455 5.75 -13.81 -3.34
CA THR A 455 5.64 -14.99 -4.22
C THR A 455 5.65 -14.57 -5.70
N ALA A 456 5.03 -13.43 -6.06
CA ALA A 456 5.03 -12.92 -7.44
C ALA A 456 6.44 -12.52 -7.96
N PRO A 457 7.19 -11.58 -7.34
CA PRO A 457 8.52 -11.22 -7.82
C PRO A 457 9.50 -12.40 -7.77
N ILE A 458 9.37 -13.35 -6.83
CA ILE A 458 10.21 -14.57 -6.81
C ILE A 458 9.96 -15.43 -8.06
N ASN A 459 8.70 -15.67 -8.42
CA ASN A 459 8.40 -16.41 -9.65
C ASN A 459 8.78 -15.61 -10.90
N TRP A 460 8.68 -14.28 -10.87
CA TRP A 460 9.20 -13.46 -11.97
C TRP A 460 10.72 -13.64 -12.13
N LEU A 461 11.46 -13.73 -11.02
CA LEU A 461 12.92 -13.91 -11.02
C LEU A 461 13.34 -15.27 -11.58
N TYR A 462 12.75 -16.35 -11.05
CA TYR A 462 13.24 -17.72 -11.24
C TYR A 462 12.41 -18.56 -12.22
N ALA A 463 11.24 -18.07 -12.65
CA ALA A 463 10.39 -18.74 -13.64
C ALA A 463 9.90 -17.74 -14.72
N PRO A 464 10.81 -17.10 -15.47
CA PRO A 464 10.45 -16.04 -16.41
C PRO A 464 9.75 -16.53 -17.68
N ASP A 465 9.78 -17.84 -17.95
CA ASP A 465 9.08 -18.49 -19.06
C ASP A 465 7.81 -19.23 -18.58
N TYR A 466 7.25 -18.84 -17.42
CA TYR A 466 6.04 -19.45 -16.90
C TYR A 466 4.82 -19.11 -17.77
N GLU A 467 4.14 -20.13 -18.29
CA GLU A 467 2.92 -19.95 -19.11
C GLU A 467 1.65 -20.40 -18.40
N ASN A 468 1.68 -21.56 -17.73
CA ASN A 468 0.54 -22.12 -17.00
C ASN A 468 0.97 -23.23 -16.02
N GLY A 469 0.01 -23.73 -15.24
CA GLY A 469 0.19 -24.87 -14.35
C GLY A 469 0.50 -24.48 -12.90
N THR A 470 1.17 -25.37 -12.17
CA THR A 470 1.54 -25.13 -10.78
C THR A 470 2.65 -24.10 -10.68
N LEU A 471 2.52 -23.15 -9.75
CA LEU A 471 3.57 -22.19 -9.45
C LEU A 471 4.84 -22.94 -8.98
N PRO A 472 6.03 -22.65 -9.57
CA PRO A 472 7.26 -23.31 -9.16
C PRO A 472 7.77 -22.92 -7.77
N PHE A 473 7.45 -21.73 -7.30
CA PHE A 473 7.99 -21.18 -6.04
C PHE A 473 6.91 -20.51 -5.20
N ALA A 474 7.07 -20.54 -3.88
CA ALA A 474 6.28 -19.75 -2.95
C ALA A 474 7.15 -19.18 -1.84
N MET A 475 6.81 -18.00 -1.34
CA MET A 475 7.35 -17.47 -0.08
C MET A 475 6.26 -17.49 0.97
N LEU A 476 6.56 -18.06 2.14
CA LEU A 476 5.64 -18.14 3.27
C LEU A 476 6.26 -17.51 4.51
N TYR A 477 5.47 -16.71 5.22
CA TYR A 477 5.85 -16.16 6.53
C TYR A 477 5.33 -17.07 7.64
N THR A 478 6.23 -17.54 8.51
CA THR A 478 5.83 -18.36 9.66
C THR A 478 4.92 -17.58 10.61
N GLU A 479 5.09 -16.26 10.72
CA GLU A 479 4.19 -15.38 11.49
C GLU A 479 2.72 -15.48 11.03
N LYS A 480 2.48 -15.65 9.72
CA LYS A 480 1.14 -15.60 9.13
C LYS A 480 0.52 -16.97 8.86
N ARG A 481 1.34 -17.98 8.58
CA ARG A 481 0.88 -19.27 8.03
C ARG A 481 1.02 -20.45 8.99
N LEU A 482 1.91 -20.36 9.98
CA LEU A 482 2.18 -21.46 10.89
C LEU A 482 0.94 -21.82 11.72
N GLY A 483 0.61 -23.10 11.79
CA GLY A 483 -0.61 -23.61 12.42
C GLY A 483 -1.87 -23.47 11.55
N GLY A 484 -1.74 -22.91 10.34
CA GLY A 484 -2.81 -22.81 9.35
C GLY A 484 -2.82 -23.98 8.36
N PRO A 485 -3.77 -23.99 7.41
CA PRO A 485 -3.92 -25.08 6.45
C PRO A 485 -2.75 -25.18 5.45
N THR A 486 -2.05 -24.07 5.17
CA THR A 486 -0.91 -24.05 4.24
C THR A 486 0.40 -24.51 4.90
N LEU A 487 0.62 -24.17 6.17
CA LEU A 487 1.82 -24.53 6.93
C LEU A 487 1.42 -25.01 8.34
N PRO A 488 0.95 -26.26 8.49
CA PRO A 488 0.45 -26.75 9.77
C PRO A 488 1.51 -26.81 10.88
N ALA A 489 2.74 -27.21 10.53
CA ALA A 489 3.86 -27.36 11.46
C ALA A 489 5.21 -27.16 10.73
N LEU A 490 6.28 -26.99 11.51
CA LEU A 490 7.66 -26.90 11.04
C LEU A 490 8.37 -28.25 11.18
N GLU A 491 7.88 -29.27 10.47
CA GLU A 491 8.44 -30.61 10.44
C GLU A 491 8.71 -31.05 9.00
N PRO A 492 9.73 -31.90 8.73
CA PRO A 492 9.98 -32.43 7.38
C PRO A 492 8.79 -33.24 6.84
N GLY A 493 8.65 -33.28 5.51
CA GLY A 493 7.69 -34.15 4.82
C GLY A 493 6.26 -33.61 4.76
N ILE A 494 5.97 -32.42 5.26
CA ILE A 494 4.63 -31.81 5.23
C ILE A 494 4.37 -31.22 3.85
N ARG A 495 3.25 -31.63 3.23
CA ARG A 495 2.79 -31.04 1.96
C ARG A 495 2.31 -29.61 2.17
N ILE A 496 2.76 -28.71 1.31
CA ILE A 496 2.35 -27.31 1.27
C ILE A 496 1.50 -27.12 0.02
N ASN A 497 0.20 -26.88 0.21
CA ASN A 497 -0.68 -26.40 -0.85
C ASN A 497 -1.02 -24.93 -0.57
N PHE A 498 -0.69 -24.07 -1.52
CA PHE A 498 -0.86 -22.63 -1.39
C PHE A 498 -1.60 -22.07 -2.62
N PRO A 499 -2.91 -21.82 -2.50
CA PRO A 499 -3.69 -21.23 -3.58
C PRO A 499 -3.27 -19.77 -3.80
N TYR A 500 -2.97 -19.44 -5.05
CA TYR A 500 -2.55 -18.12 -5.51
C TYR A 500 -3.52 -17.60 -6.58
N ARG A 501 -4.73 -17.27 -6.12
CA ARG A 501 -5.89 -16.94 -6.97
C ARG A 501 -6.29 -18.11 -7.88
N THR A 502 -5.91 -18.08 -9.15
CA THR A 502 -6.31 -19.06 -10.17
C THR A 502 -5.24 -20.10 -10.46
N VAL A 503 -4.05 -19.92 -9.89
CA VAL A 503 -2.96 -20.89 -9.89
C VAL A 503 -2.66 -21.30 -8.45
N GLU A 504 -1.90 -22.36 -8.27
CA GLU A 504 -1.53 -22.85 -6.95
C GLU A 504 -0.07 -23.29 -6.92
N PHE A 505 0.57 -23.16 -5.77
CA PHE A 505 1.85 -23.79 -5.46
C PHE A 505 1.60 -25.10 -4.71
N ASP A 506 2.28 -26.16 -5.14
CA ASP A 506 2.30 -27.47 -4.47
C ASP A 506 3.74 -27.87 -4.19
N GLY A 507 4.10 -28.02 -2.92
CA GLY A 507 5.47 -28.28 -2.49
C GLY A 507 5.52 -29.05 -1.17
N ASN A 508 6.72 -29.11 -0.58
CA ASN A 508 6.94 -29.83 0.68
C ASN A 508 7.89 -29.04 1.60
N THR A 509 7.70 -29.15 2.92
CA THR A 509 8.63 -28.57 3.91
C THR A 509 10.04 -29.16 3.83
N SER A 510 10.21 -30.39 3.33
CA SER A 510 11.52 -30.97 3.01
C SER A 510 12.20 -30.34 1.78
N GLN A 511 11.54 -29.40 1.11
CA GLN A 511 12.06 -28.67 -0.05
C GLN A 511 12.12 -27.17 0.26
N ALA A 512 12.32 -26.82 1.53
CA ALA A 512 12.35 -25.45 1.99
C ALA A 512 13.77 -24.85 1.90
N ILE A 513 13.85 -23.53 1.68
CA ILE A 513 15.05 -22.74 2.01
C ILE A 513 14.62 -21.70 3.03
N VAL A 514 15.35 -21.63 4.13
CA VAL A 514 15.07 -20.68 5.21
C VAL A 514 15.90 -19.42 5.03
N LEU A 515 15.23 -18.28 5.09
CA LEU A 515 15.78 -16.96 4.85
C LEU A 515 15.68 -16.10 6.10
N TYR A 516 16.70 -15.29 6.33
CA TYR A 516 16.66 -14.21 7.31
C TYR A 516 17.17 -12.91 6.71
N MET A 517 16.34 -11.86 6.78
CA MET A 517 16.73 -10.50 6.42
C MET A 517 16.67 -9.64 7.69
N PRO A 518 17.80 -9.30 8.31
CA PRO A 518 17.81 -8.44 9.49
C PRO A 518 17.40 -7.00 9.11
N PRO A 519 16.90 -6.19 10.08
CA PRO A 519 16.57 -4.78 9.84
C PRO A 519 17.78 -3.97 9.31
N SER A 520 18.96 -4.25 9.84
CA SER A 520 20.26 -3.76 9.38
C SER A 520 21.17 -4.94 9.05
N GLY A 521 21.86 -4.89 7.92
CA GLY A 521 22.70 -5.97 7.42
C GLY A 521 22.14 -6.61 6.15
N CYS A 522 22.71 -7.76 5.82
CA CYS A 522 22.50 -8.45 4.55
C CYS A 522 21.61 -9.69 4.70
N LEU A 523 20.96 -10.07 3.59
CA LEU A 523 20.15 -11.28 3.46
C LEU A 523 21.00 -12.53 3.69
N ARG A 524 20.46 -13.46 4.48
CA ARG A 524 21.12 -14.70 4.88
C ARG A 524 20.26 -15.88 4.52
N LEU A 525 20.89 -16.92 3.96
CA LEU A 525 20.28 -18.24 3.87
C LEU A 525 20.74 -19.02 5.09
N LEU A 526 19.80 -19.57 5.84
CA LEU A 526 20.12 -20.31 7.04
C LEU A 526 20.41 -21.77 6.67
N ASP A 527 21.51 -22.30 7.16
CA ASP A 527 22.01 -23.63 6.86
C ASP A 527 22.14 -24.45 8.16
N PRO A 528 21.40 -25.56 8.31
CA PRO A 528 21.49 -26.41 9.50
C PRO A 528 22.90 -26.97 9.72
N ASP A 529 23.66 -27.24 8.66
CA ASP A 529 25.01 -27.82 8.74
C ASP A 529 26.07 -26.80 9.17
N LYS A 530 25.72 -25.51 9.16
CA LYS A 530 26.57 -24.42 9.67
C LYS A 530 26.29 -24.08 11.13
N GLY A 531 25.34 -24.77 11.77
CA GLY A 531 24.94 -24.52 13.15
C GLY A 531 24.18 -23.20 13.34
N ASP A 532 23.48 -22.74 12.29
CA ASP A 532 22.77 -21.46 12.29
C ASP A 532 21.66 -21.38 13.35
N ALA A 533 21.12 -22.53 13.79
CA ALA A 533 20.17 -22.58 14.89
C ALA A 533 20.76 -22.01 16.21
N VAL A 534 22.05 -22.20 16.45
CA VAL A 534 22.75 -21.68 17.63
C VAL A 534 23.16 -20.21 17.41
N THR A 535 23.62 -19.88 16.20
CA THR A 535 23.97 -18.51 15.80
C THR A 535 22.78 -17.56 15.96
N TYR A 536 21.60 -17.98 15.52
CA TYR A 536 20.38 -17.17 15.50
C TYR A 536 19.40 -17.53 16.62
N GLN A 537 19.84 -18.22 17.68
CA GLN A 537 18.97 -18.64 18.80
C GLN A 537 18.24 -17.49 19.51
N ARG A 538 18.68 -16.24 19.31
CA ARG A 538 18.08 -15.03 19.88
C ARG A 538 17.00 -14.40 18.99
N GLU A 539 16.88 -14.86 17.76
CA GLU A 539 15.83 -14.45 16.84
C GLU A 539 14.49 -15.11 17.22
N SER A 540 13.44 -14.84 16.44
CA SER A 540 12.13 -15.46 16.64
C SER A 540 12.27 -16.99 16.70
N ARG A 541 11.68 -17.62 17.74
CA ARG A 541 11.68 -19.08 17.87
C ARG A 541 11.17 -19.79 16.62
N TYR A 542 10.22 -19.19 15.91
CA TYR A 542 9.64 -19.74 14.69
C TYR A 542 10.59 -19.66 13.48
N LEU A 543 11.57 -18.75 13.50
CA LEU A 543 12.67 -18.77 12.53
C LEU A 543 13.63 -19.90 12.87
N VAL A 544 14.03 -20.00 14.14
CA VAL A 544 14.99 -21.00 14.62
C VAL A 544 14.48 -22.43 14.41
N GLU A 545 13.21 -22.70 14.72
CA GLU A 545 12.53 -23.98 14.50
C GLU A 545 12.41 -24.33 13.01
N ALA A 546 12.46 -23.35 12.10
CA ALA A 546 12.41 -23.62 10.66
C ALA A 546 13.78 -24.01 10.08
N ILE A 547 14.90 -23.59 10.69
CA ILE A 547 16.28 -23.81 10.17
C ILE A 547 16.56 -25.27 9.80
N PRO A 548 16.16 -26.29 10.59
CA PRO A 548 16.37 -27.69 10.24
C PRO A 548 15.69 -28.15 8.94
N LEU A 549 14.75 -27.37 8.41
CA LEU A 549 14.07 -27.66 7.14
C LEU A 549 14.80 -27.11 5.91
N SER A 550 15.80 -26.24 6.12
CA SER A 550 16.50 -25.55 5.03
C SER A 550 17.40 -26.50 4.26
N ASP A 551 17.13 -26.66 2.97
CA ASP A 551 17.88 -27.47 2.01
C ASP A 551 18.59 -26.55 1.00
N THR A 552 19.88 -26.28 1.25
CA THR A 552 20.68 -25.37 0.42
C THR A 552 21.10 -25.98 -0.93
N ASP A 553 20.98 -27.30 -1.11
CA ASP A 553 21.28 -27.99 -2.38
C ASP A 553 20.30 -27.63 -3.50
N ARG A 554 19.17 -27.02 -3.14
CA ARG A 554 18.17 -26.50 -4.09
C ARG A 554 18.64 -25.25 -4.83
N ILE A 555 19.75 -24.65 -4.40
CA ILE A 555 20.34 -23.46 -5.02
C ILE A 555 21.25 -23.90 -6.15
N LEU A 556 20.99 -23.37 -7.34
CA LEU A 556 21.84 -23.55 -8.51
C LEU A 556 22.90 -22.45 -8.51
N THR A 557 24.16 -22.87 -8.51
CA THR A 557 25.32 -21.96 -8.41
C THR A 557 25.63 -21.22 -9.70
N GLU A 558 25.15 -21.73 -10.83
CA GLU A 558 25.18 -21.07 -12.13
C GLU A 558 23.81 -20.46 -12.43
N ASP A 559 23.79 -19.24 -12.97
CA ASP A 559 22.56 -18.63 -13.46
C ASP A 559 22.03 -19.43 -14.67
N ARG A 560 20.86 -20.05 -14.50
CA ARG A 560 20.19 -20.84 -15.54
C ARG A 560 18.94 -20.15 -16.07
N GLY A 561 19.02 -18.83 -16.27
CA GLY A 561 17.96 -18.06 -16.90
C GLY A 561 17.12 -17.26 -15.91
N SER A 562 17.70 -16.77 -14.81
CA SER A 562 17.03 -15.79 -13.97
C SER A 562 16.81 -14.49 -14.76
N VAL A 563 15.55 -14.02 -14.85
CA VAL A 563 15.25 -12.74 -15.53
C VAL A 563 14.72 -11.76 -14.50
N LYS A 564 15.48 -10.70 -14.31
CA LYS A 564 15.13 -9.62 -13.39
C LYS A 564 14.25 -8.62 -14.13
N PRO A 565 13.09 -8.22 -13.59
CA PRO A 565 12.29 -7.17 -14.19
C PRO A 565 13.12 -5.90 -14.35
N PHE A 566 13.17 -5.35 -15.56
CA PHE A 566 14.05 -4.22 -15.89
C PHE A 566 13.81 -2.95 -15.05
N PHE A 567 12.65 -2.84 -14.40
CA PHE A 567 12.28 -1.72 -13.54
C PHE A 567 12.81 -1.86 -12.10
N ILE A 568 13.30 -3.04 -11.70
CA ILE A 568 14.06 -3.22 -10.46
C ILE A 568 15.54 -2.99 -10.78
N ARG A 569 16.03 -1.78 -10.53
CA ARG A 569 17.42 -1.42 -10.82
C ARG A 569 18.36 -2.11 -9.83
N GLU A 570 19.50 -2.59 -10.33
CA GLU A 570 20.57 -3.08 -9.47
C GLU A 570 21.04 -1.94 -8.56
N PRO A 571 21.06 -2.14 -7.23
CA PRO A 571 21.63 -1.16 -6.32
C PRO A 571 23.14 -1.04 -6.56
N GLU A 572 23.73 0.05 -6.11
CA GLU A 572 25.19 0.17 -6.08
C GLU A 572 25.78 -0.99 -5.25
N LYS A 573 26.90 -1.55 -5.73
CA LYS A 573 27.56 -2.67 -5.04
C LYS A 573 28.13 -2.17 -3.73
N ASP A 574 27.51 -2.59 -2.63
CA ASP A 574 27.93 -2.30 -1.28
C ASP A 574 28.47 -3.56 -0.58
N TRP A 575 28.64 -3.51 0.73
CA TRP A 575 29.06 -4.66 1.52
C TRP A 575 28.19 -5.92 1.28
N CYS A 576 26.87 -5.78 1.11
CA CYS A 576 25.98 -6.91 0.93
C CYS A 576 26.17 -7.62 -0.41
N TYR A 577 26.64 -6.92 -1.44
CA TYR A 577 27.08 -7.56 -2.67
C TYR A 577 28.22 -8.56 -2.38
N TYR A 578 29.30 -8.10 -1.74
CA TYR A 578 30.46 -8.95 -1.46
C TYR A 578 30.13 -10.08 -0.48
N TYR A 579 29.34 -9.78 0.56
CA TYR A 579 28.91 -10.79 1.55
C TYR A 579 28.06 -11.90 0.91
N THR A 580 27.06 -11.56 0.09
CA THR A 580 26.20 -12.57 -0.55
C THR A 580 26.98 -13.47 -1.53
N HIS A 581 27.96 -12.90 -2.25
CA HIS A 581 28.85 -13.68 -3.11
C HIS A 581 29.85 -14.52 -2.32
N ALA A 582 30.34 -14.03 -1.17
CA ALA A 582 31.22 -14.78 -0.28
C ALA A 582 30.48 -15.97 0.35
N GLU A 583 29.23 -15.81 0.79
CA GLU A 583 28.39 -16.90 1.29
C GLU A 583 28.06 -17.93 0.19
N LEU A 584 27.84 -17.50 -1.05
CA LEU A 584 27.68 -18.42 -2.18
C LEU A 584 28.98 -19.19 -2.47
N ALA A 585 30.15 -18.53 -2.43
CA ALA A 585 31.45 -19.18 -2.58
C ALA A 585 31.75 -20.14 -1.41
N ARG A 586 31.32 -19.78 -0.19
CA ARG A 586 31.41 -20.62 1.01
C ARG A 586 30.60 -21.91 0.87
N GLN A 587 29.43 -21.85 0.25
CA GLN A 587 28.64 -23.03 -0.10
C GLN A 587 29.38 -23.94 -1.10
N GLN A 588 30.18 -23.37 -2.01
CA GLN A 588 31.00 -24.11 -2.98
C GLN A 588 32.35 -24.59 -2.41
N GLY A 589 32.72 -24.16 -1.20
CA GLY A 589 34.05 -24.41 -0.63
C GLY A 589 35.19 -23.65 -1.32
N ASP A 590 34.89 -22.56 -2.05
CA ASP A 590 35.89 -21.74 -2.75
C ASP A 590 36.44 -20.64 -1.84
N TRP A 591 37.36 -21.04 -0.95
CA TRP A 591 37.97 -20.17 0.05
C TRP A 591 38.79 -19.03 -0.56
N GLN A 592 39.48 -19.29 -1.67
CA GLN A 592 40.30 -18.29 -2.36
C GLN A 592 39.45 -17.14 -2.92
N LYS A 593 38.27 -17.47 -3.47
CA LYS A 593 37.32 -16.47 -3.95
C LYS A 593 36.77 -15.61 -2.81
N ILE A 594 36.49 -16.20 -1.64
CA ILE A 594 36.06 -15.43 -0.47
C ILE A 594 37.11 -14.40 -0.06
N MET A 595 38.39 -14.79 -0.01
CA MET A 595 39.48 -13.88 0.33
C MET A 595 39.65 -12.77 -0.71
N THR A 596 39.43 -13.08 -1.99
CA THR A 596 39.46 -12.07 -3.07
C THR A 596 38.34 -11.04 -2.91
N LEU A 597 37.11 -11.52 -2.64
CA LEU A 597 35.96 -10.65 -2.39
C LEU A 597 36.15 -9.77 -1.15
N TRP A 598 36.82 -10.28 -0.12
CA TRP A 598 37.20 -9.52 1.06
C TRP A 598 38.12 -8.35 0.73
N ASP A 599 39.21 -8.62 0.01
CA ASP A 599 40.19 -7.61 -0.37
C ASP A 599 39.57 -6.53 -1.28
N GLU A 600 38.70 -6.93 -2.21
CA GLU A 600 37.92 -6.00 -3.04
C GLU A 600 37.02 -5.11 -2.19
N ALA A 601 36.25 -5.69 -1.26
CA ALA A 601 35.34 -4.95 -0.38
C ALA A 601 36.10 -3.91 0.46
N LEU A 602 37.22 -4.31 1.08
CA LEU A 602 38.06 -3.43 1.89
C LEU A 602 38.70 -2.31 1.06
N THR A 603 39.17 -2.61 -0.16
CA THR A 603 39.78 -1.63 -1.06
C THR A 603 38.78 -0.52 -1.42
N GLN A 604 37.50 -0.86 -1.51
CA GLN A 604 36.40 0.09 -1.73
C GLN A 604 35.89 0.77 -0.45
N GLY A 605 36.46 0.41 0.72
CA GLY A 605 36.07 0.98 2.01
C GLY A 605 34.76 0.42 2.59
N TYR A 606 34.30 -0.73 2.11
CA TYR A 606 33.10 -1.39 2.63
C TYR A 606 33.41 -2.21 3.88
N SER A 607 32.45 -2.25 4.80
CA SER A 607 32.51 -3.05 6.03
C SER A 607 31.11 -3.48 6.47
N PRO A 608 30.97 -4.60 7.19
CA PRO A 608 29.69 -5.07 7.68
C PRO A 608 29.11 -4.17 8.75
N SER A 609 27.78 -4.07 8.72
CA SER A 609 27.03 -3.44 9.81
C SER A 609 26.71 -4.42 10.95
N ASP A 610 26.58 -5.71 10.63
CA ASP A 610 26.40 -6.78 11.62
C ASP A 610 27.69 -7.61 11.71
N PRO A 611 28.32 -7.71 12.89
CA PRO A 611 29.53 -8.50 13.08
C PRO A 611 29.40 -9.97 12.67
N VAL A 612 28.21 -10.57 12.66
CA VAL A 612 27.99 -11.95 12.17
C VAL A 612 28.42 -12.10 10.71
N GLU A 613 28.39 -11.03 9.91
CA GLU A 613 28.73 -11.05 8.49
C GLU A 613 30.23 -11.22 8.22
N TYR A 614 31.08 -11.17 9.25
CA TYR A 614 32.50 -11.55 9.13
C TYR A 614 32.71 -13.06 9.06
N LEU A 615 31.73 -13.88 9.45
CA LEU A 615 31.86 -15.34 9.57
C LEU A 615 32.41 -16.06 8.30
N PRO A 616 31.96 -15.75 7.06
CA PRO A 616 32.49 -16.40 5.86
C PRO A 616 34.00 -16.13 5.69
N PHE A 617 34.42 -14.91 5.99
CA PHE A 617 35.79 -14.45 5.82
C PHE A 617 36.72 -14.98 6.91
N VAL A 618 36.22 -15.08 8.14
CA VAL A 618 36.93 -15.75 9.25
C VAL A 618 37.20 -17.21 8.91
N GLU A 619 36.20 -17.93 8.38
CA GLU A 619 36.36 -19.32 7.97
C GLU A 619 37.37 -19.45 6.81
N ALA A 620 37.27 -18.59 5.79
CA ALA A 620 38.19 -18.62 4.66
C ALA A 620 39.64 -18.30 5.08
N ALA A 621 39.85 -17.32 5.95
CA ALA A 621 41.16 -16.96 6.48
C ALA A 621 41.76 -18.10 7.31
N ALA A 622 40.94 -18.76 8.14
CA ALA A 622 41.38 -19.92 8.92
C ALA A 622 41.78 -21.10 8.03
N ARG A 623 41.07 -21.33 6.91
CA ARG A 623 41.39 -22.39 5.94
C ARG A 623 42.52 -22.03 4.97
N SER A 624 42.92 -20.76 4.91
CA SER A 624 44.00 -20.24 4.08
C SER A 624 45.25 -19.89 4.91
N ASP A 625 45.30 -20.30 6.18
CA ASP A 625 46.38 -20.07 7.13
C ASP A 625 46.75 -18.59 7.39
N ASP A 626 45.82 -17.66 7.16
CA ASP A 626 45.98 -16.25 7.53
C ASP A 626 45.55 -16.00 8.98
N PHE A 627 46.37 -16.47 9.91
CA PHE A 627 46.09 -16.39 11.35
C PHE A 627 46.00 -14.96 11.89
N LYS A 628 46.66 -14.00 11.24
CA LYS A 628 46.62 -12.59 11.65
C LYS A 628 45.25 -12.00 11.39
N MET A 629 44.66 -12.32 10.23
CA MET A 629 43.31 -11.92 9.88
C MET A 629 42.28 -12.62 10.79
N VAL A 630 42.45 -13.91 11.05
CA VAL A 630 41.61 -14.66 12.01
C VAL A 630 41.59 -13.98 13.38
N GLU A 631 42.75 -13.66 13.96
CA GLU A 631 42.82 -13.01 15.27
C GLU A 631 42.11 -11.65 15.28
N THR A 632 42.34 -10.85 14.22
CA THR A 632 41.76 -9.51 14.09
C THR A 632 40.23 -9.56 14.02
N MET A 633 39.69 -10.40 13.15
CA MET A 633 38.25 -10.54 12.96
C MET A 633 37.55 -11.19 14.16
N THR A 634 38.19 -12.19 14.78
CA THR A 634 37.66 -12.84 15.99
C THR A 634 37.47 -11.81 17.11
N LYS A 635 38.46 -10.92 17.31
CA LYS A 635 38.35 -9.81 18.28
C LYS A 635 37.19 -8.86 17.95
N ILE A 636 36.99 -8.53 16.68
CA ILE A 636 35.88 -7.66 16.25
C ILE A 636 34.54 -8.33 16.52
N MET A 637 34.37 -9.58 16.12
CA MET A 637 33.12 -10.33 16.29
C MET A 637 32.77 -10.55 17.78
N THR A 638 33.76 -10.90 18.60
CA THR A 638 33.57 -11.13 20.05
C THR A 638 33.08 -9.89 20.79
N ASN A 639 33.63 -8.72 20.42
CA ASN A 639 33.23 -7.45 21.02
C ASN A 639 31.96 -6.86 20.40
N GLY A 640 31.50 -7.41 19.27
CA GLY A 640 30.46 -6.85 18.44
C GLY A 640 29.04 -7.23 18.87
N SER A 641 28.73 -8.53 18.92
CA SER A 641 27.42 -9.00 19.36
C SER A 641 27.46 -10.41 19.94
N PRO A 642 26.53 -10.76 20.85
CA PRO A 642 26.47 -12.13 21.37
C PRO A 642 26.12 -13.18 20.31
N SER A 643 25.36 -12.82 19.26
CA SER A 643 25.11 -13.73 18.13
C SER A 643 26.39 -13.99 17.33
N ALA A 644 27.25 -12.98 17.16
CA ALA A 644 28.55 -13.15 16.52
C ALA A 644 29.52 -13.99 17.38
N HIS A 645 29.46 -13.84 18.71
CA HIS A 645 30.17 -14.73 19.63
C HIS A 645 29.73 -16.20 19.48
N ASN A 646 28.42 -16.46 19.49
CA ASN A 646 27.89 -17.80 19.26
C ASN A 646 28.31 -18.36 17.91
N ALA A 647 28.21 -17.56 16.85
CA ALA A 647 28.60 -17.95 15.49
C ALA A 647 30.08 -18.37 15.43
N LEU A 648 30.96 -17.64 16.12
CA LEU A 648 32.38 -17.99 16.23
C LEU A 648 32.57 -19.32 16.96
N CYS A 649 31.92 -19.54 18.09
CA CYS A 649 32.03 -20.79 18.83
C CYS A 649 31.60 -21.99 17.98
N VAL A 650 30.48 -21.86 17.27
CA VAL A 650 29.98 -22.88 16.33
C VAL A 650 30.99 -23.12 15.20
N LEU A 651 31.53 -22.05 14.61
CA LEU A 651 32.54 -22.15 13.56
C LEU A 651 33.80 -22.87 14.04
N TRP A 652 34.33 -22.50 15.19
CA TRP A 652 35.57 -23.10 15.71
C TRP A 652 35.38 -24.56 16.07
N ASN A 653 34.28 -24.93 16.72
CA ASN A 653 33.97 -26.33 16.98
C ASN A 653 33.93 -27.15 15.68
N ARG A 654 33.26 -26.65 14.65
CA ARG A 654 33.19 -27.30 13.32
C ARG A 654 34.56 -27.44 12.66
N LEU A 655 35.40 -26.40 12.72
CA LEU A 655 36.76 -26.45 12.14
C LEU A 655 37.69 -27.38 12.94
N LEU A 656 37.52 -27.49 14.26
CA LEU A 656 38.30 -28.42 15.09
C LEU A 656 37.98 -29.89 14.77
N GLU A 657 36.71 -30.18 14.45
CA GLU A 657 36.22 -31.50 14.04
C GLU A 657 36.55 -31.84 12.58
N ASP A 658 36.80 -30.83 11.73
CA ASP A 658 37.14 -31.04 10.33
C ASP A 658 38.52 -31.68 10.16
N THR A 659 38.53 -32.92 9.65
CA THR A 659 39.75 -33.72 9.43
C THR A 659 40.63 -33.22 8.29
N THR A 660 40.11 -32.34 7.42
CA THR A 660 40.86 -31.79 6.26
C THR A 660 41.79 -30.64 6.63
N ILE A 661 41.63 -30.08 7.84
CA ILE A 661 42.47 -28.99 8.35
C ILE A 661 43.74 -29.56 8.96
N ASP A 662 44.88 -28.93 8.65
CA ASP A 662 46.18 -29.36 9.14
C ASP A 662 46.31 -29.19 10.68
N ASN A 663 47.28 -29.88 11.28
CA ASN A 663 47.47 -29.85 12.73
C ASN A 663 48.02 -28.51 13.27
N ALA A 664 48.72 -27.73 12.46
CA ALA A 664 49.24 -26.42 12.86
C ALA A 664 48.09 -25.40 12.94
N THR A 665 47.23 -25.36 11.93
CA THR A 665 46.00 -24.58 11.86
C THR A 665 45.04 -24.98 12.96
N ARG A 666 44.84 -26.27 13.21
CA ARG A 666 44.03 -26.76 14.33
C ARG A 666 44.55 -26.28 15.70
N SER A 667 45.88 -26.21 15.87
CA SER A 667 46.49 -25.72 17.11
C SER A 667 46.27 -24.21 17.30
N SER A 668 46.39 -23.43 16.23
CA SER A 668 46.08 -21.99 16.24
C SER A 668 44.60 -21.72 16.52
N ILE A 669 43.69 -22.52 15.94
CA ILE A 669 42.24 -22.40 16.21
C ILE A 669 41.93 -22.68 17.69
N ARG A 670 42.54 -23.72 18.30
CA ARG A 670 42.36 -24.00 19.74
C ARG A 670 42.78 -22.84 20.64
N LEU A 671 43.81 -22.08 20.26
CA LEU A 671 44.25 -20.90 21.01
C LEU A 671 43.22 -19.77 20.94
N GLN A 672 42.52 -19.62 19.82
CA GLN A 672 41.43 -18.64 19.68
C GLN A 672 40.18 -19.08 20.43
N ASP A 673 39.81 -20.36 20.32
CA ASP A 673 38.65 -20.97 20.99
C ASP A 673 38.75 -20.92 22.52
N THR A 674 39.91 -21.28 23.08
CA THR A 674 40.16 -21.18 24.54
C THR A 674 40.08 -19.74 25.07
N GLY A 675 40.33 -18.74 24.23
CA GLY A 675 40.16 -17.32 24.59
C GLY A 675 38.71 -16.83 24.58
N LEU A 676 37.81 -17.55 23.91
CA LEU A 676 36.41 -17.18 23.75
C LEU A 676 35.50 -17.69 24.88
N ASN A 677 35.95 -18.64 25.72
CA ASN A 677 35.11 -19.29 26.72
C ASN A 677 33.79 -19.82 26.12
N CYS A 678 33.88 -20.45 24.95
CA CYS A 678 32.77 -21.17 24.35
C CYS A 678 32.36 -22.33 25.28
N ALA A 679 31.37 -22.09 26.15
CA ALA A 679 30.81 -23.14 26.99
C ALA A 679 30.04 -24.13 26.10
N PRO A 680 30.09 -25.45 26.38
CA PRO A 680 29.25 -26.43 25.70
C PRO A 680 27.76 -26.19 25.93
#